data_AF-A0A7J4SNC5-F1
#
_entry.id   AF-A0A7J4SNC5-F1
#
_cell.length_a   1.000
_cell.length_b   1.000
_cell.length_c   1.000
_cell.angle_alpha   90.00
_cell.angle_beta   90.00
_cell.angle_gamma   90.00
#
_symmetry.space_group_name_H-M   'P 1'
#
loop_
_entity.id
_entity.type
_entity.pdbx_description
1 polymer ?
#
loop_
_entity_poly.entity_id
_entity_poly.type
_entity_poly.pdbx_seq_one_letter_code
_entity_poly.pdbx_strand_id
1 'polypeptide(L)'
;SAYDRKGCLDSDLDGYSDPELGWGPNNGADAFPFQPSQWEDSDNDGYGDNLDGYQGDFCPYNSGQSYNDRFGCLDTDGDGFSDPDPGGLFGVSEWFSHPVGLADAFPSDNTQWTDTDADGYGDNWEDPAWNETHLAWGIGQWLEQATTPDACPFITGTSSSDRYGCPDTDGDSYSDGDENWTIYNGSDAFPLEPTQWQDSDYDGWGDNQTIGAAKIDDFPENPTQWRDTDKDGWGDNQTYGATQIDDFPLVPSQYRDTDGDGFGDNKTGFEGDVCVFSTPEEVESGWISRFDRLGCRDTDKDGYSNPTDEWIAHPDGFADAFPDEASQWYDTDSDGYGDNLEYFDGQTWRQSFRGDSCKTTVGYSTFDRWGCPDADGDGWSDSTANWLASPGGNGDAWPLDPTQWHDRDGDGRGDNPQGTTADVCPDSAGTSVGPAEGGDRWGCIDTDGDGWSDLGDAFIHEPTQWRDSDGDGFGDAADGNQGDACPEVRGTSLMDRLGCRDTDGDGWSDPTENWKAHPFGLADSFPNEALQWRDTDGDGYGDVTLGSLRDDCPNEAGDSTRDLQGCPDNNGDGWSNEYGTFKSAIAIMGEDPAASWLTYLIIGLGFILGASLALVVKMGREEDDLNKQEQMFNEKEQIDFSANLPQEENDITQDSVQEGGEIVD
;
A
#
# COMPACT_ATOMS: atom_id res chain seq x y z
N SER A 1 -45.73 -99.28 -77.56
CA SER A 1 -46.15 -99.40 -76.16
C SER A 1 -46.29 -100.85 -75.74
N ALA A 2 -45.60 -101.18 -74.64
CA ALA A 2 -45.60 -102.47 -73.96
C ALA A 2 -46.16 -102.40 -72.51
N TYR A 3 -46.08 -101.24 -71.86
CA TYR A 3 -46.44 -101.02 -70.46
C TYR A 3 -47.86 -100.51 -70.27
N ASP A 4 -48.38 -99.66 -71.15
CA ASP A 4 -49.72 -99.06 -71.09
C ASP A 4 -50.66 -99.59 -72.20
N ARG A 5 -51.17 -98.75 -73.11
CA ARG A 5 -52.10 -99.13 -74.19
C ARG A 5 -51.41 -100.00 -75.25
N LYS A 6 -51.21 -101.28 -74.93
CA LYS A 6 -50.52 -102.29 -75.75
C LYS A 6 -50.92 -102.23 -77.22
N GLY A 7 -49.94 -101.99 -78.08
CA GLY A 7 -50.09 -101.93 -79.54
C GLY A 7 -50.40 -100.54 -80.12
N CYS A 8 -50.47 -99.49 -79.29
CA CYS A 8 -50.51 -98.10 -79.75
C CYS A 8 -49.10 -97.60 -80.14
N LEU A 9 -49.07 -96.46 -80.84
CA LEU A 9 -47.84 -95.78 -81.24
C LEU A 9 -47.05 -95.38 -79.99
N ASP A 10 -45.74 -95.47 -80.11
CA ASP A 10 -44.73 -95.30 -79.08
C ASP A 10 -43.49 -94.92 -79.87
N SER A 11 -43.25 -93.62 -79.93
CA SER A 11 -42.35 -92.99 -80.88
C SER A 11 -40.88 -93.16 -80.48
N ASP A 12 -40.59 -93.36 -79.20
CA ASP A 12 -39.24 -93.45 -78.65
C ASP A 12 -38.86 -94.84 -78.10
N LEU A 13 -39.81 -95.78 -78.08
CA LEU A 13 -39.66 -97.20 -77.76
C LEU A 13 -39.36 -97.50 -76.29
N ASP A 14 -39.76 -96.61 -75.39
CA ASP A 14 -39.65 -96.78 -73.94
C ASP A 14 -40.70 -97.75 -73.36
N GLY A 15 -41.75 -98.02 -74.14
CA GLY A 15 -42.85 -98.90 -73.79
C GLY A 15 -44.13 -98.20 -73.31
N TYR A 16 -44.17 -96.88 -73.18
CA TYR A 16 -45.38 -96.08 -72.96
C TYR A 16 -45.96 -95.62 -74.31
N SER A 17 -47.21 -95.14 -74.37
CA SER A 17 -47.86 -94.78 -75.64
C SER A 17 -48.04 -93.27 -75.80
N ASP A 18 -47.69 -92.77 -76.99
CA ASP A 18 -47.77 -91.35 -77.37
C ASP A 18 -49.16 -90.74 -77.05
N PRO A 19 -49.23 -89.44 -76.70
CA PRO A 19 -50.49 -88.72 -76.51
C PRO A 19 -51.37 -88.69 -77.76
N GLU A 20 -52.66 -88.99 -77.59
CA GLU A 20 -53.69 -88.92 -78.62
C GLU A 20 -54.90 -88.10 -78.12
N LEU A 21 -55.83 -87.74 -79.01
CA LEU A 21 -57.02 -86.96 -78.63
C LEU A 21 -57.85 -87.70 -77.55
N GLY A 22 -57.80 -87.24 -76.30
CA GLY A 22 -58.44 -87.86 -75.14
C GLY A 22 -57.56 -88.82 -74.33
N TRP A 23 -56.30 -89.01 -74.74
CA TRP A 23 -55.24 -89.75 -74.06
C TRP A 23 -54.02 -88.84 -73.92
N GLY A 24 -53.90 -88.15 -72.80
CA GLY A 24 -52.80 -87.20 -72.53
C GLY A 24 -52.01 -87.61 -71.29
N PRO A 25 -50.93 -86.89 -70.96
CA PRO A 25 -50.04 -87.25 -69.84
C PRO A 25 -50.81 -87.46 -68.53
N ASN A 26 -51.75 -86.57 -68.22
CA ASN A 26 -52.65 -86.63 -67.06
C ASN A 26 -53.55 -87.89 -66.95
N ASN A 27 -53.66 -88.72 -67.98
CA ASN A 27 -54.40 -89.99 -67.92
C ASN A 27 -53.56 -91.22 -68.28
N GLY A 28 -52.23 -91.10 -68.25
CA GLY A 28 -51.27 -92.19 -68.35
C GLY A 28 -50.61 -92.33 -69.73
N ALA A 29 -50.79 -91.36 -70.63
CA ALA A 29 -50.01 -91.29 -71.86
C ALA A 29 -48.57 -90.90 -71.56
N ASP A 30 -47.66 -91.26 -72.46
CA ASP A 30 -46.26 -90.85 -72.38
C ASP A 30 -46.14 -89.31 -72.38
N ALA A 31 -45.58 -88.77 -71.29
CA ALA A 31 -45.34 -87.35 -71.12
C ALA A 31 -44.25 -86.81 -72.06
N PHE A 32 -43.29 -87.66 -72.47
CA PHE A 32 -42.14 -87.30 -73.30
C PHE A 32 -41.99 -88.21 -74.52
N PRO A 33 -42.83 -88.07 -75.56
CA PRO A 33 -42.93 -89.01 -76.70
C PRO A 33 -41.68 -89.22 -77.57
N PHE A 34 -40.59 -88.52 -77.24
CA PHE A 34 -39.34 -88.54 -77.99
C PHE A 34 -38.12 -88.74 -77.08
N GLN A 35 -38.29 -88.97 -75.78
CA GLN A 35 -37.21 -89.14 -74.82
C GLN A 35 -37.34 -90.50 -74.11
N PRO A 36 -36.67 -91.56 -74.59
CA PRO A 36 -36.92 -92.92 -74.11
C PRO A 36 -36.61 -93.18 -72.63
N SER A 37 -35.95 -92.24 -71.97
CA SER A 37 -35.63 -92.32 -70.54
C SER A 37 -36.65 -91.64 -69.64
N GLN A 38 -37.63 -90.92 -70.18
CA GLN A 38 -38.66 -90.20 -69.44
C GLN A 38 -40.04 -90.54 -70.00
N TRP A 39 -41.03 -90.77 -69.14
CA TRP A 39 -42.37 -91.19 -69.57
C TRP A 39 -43.51 -90.65 -68.70
N GLU A 40 -43.20 -90.13 -67.52
CA GLU A 40 -44.12 -89.60 -66.52
C GLU A 40 -43.64 -88.22 -66.09
N ASP A 41 -44.59 -87.30 -65.94
CA ASP A 41 -44.41 -85.91 -65.49
C ASP A 41 -45.58 -85.61 -64.54
N SER A 42 -45.31 -85.75 -63.24
CA SER A 42 -46.36 -85.77 -62.21
C SER A 42 -46.90 -84.37 -61.88
N ASP A 43 -46.13 -83.31 -62.08
CA ASP A 43 -46.52 -81.92 -61.77
C ASP A 43 -46.66 -81.01 -63.00
N ASN A 44 -46.34 -81.52 -64.19
CA ASN A 44 -46.44 -80.87 -65.50
C ASN A 44 -45.50 -79.68 -65.69
N ASP A 45 -44.30 -79.73 -65.13
CA ASP A 45 -43.28 -78.69 -65.30
C ASP A 45 -42.36 -78.92 -66.52
N GLY A 46 -42.45 -80.09 -67.15
CA GLY A 46 -41.67 -80.45 -68.32
C GLY A 46 -40.35 -81.17 -68.01
N TYR A 47 -40.12 -81.57 -66.77
CA TYR A 47 -39.09 -82.53 -66.37
C TYR A 47 -39.74 -83.88 -66.01
N GLY A 48 -39.03 -84.98 -66.28
CA GLY A 48 -39.61 -86.31 -66.12
C GLY A 48 -39.24 -86.96 -64.79
N ASP A 49 -40.20 -87.62 -64.14
CA ASP A 49 -40.08 -88.21 -62.80
C ASP A 49 -38.96 -89.27 -62.67
N ASN A 50 -38.46 -89.81 -63.78
CA ASN A 50 -37.37 -90.79 -63.75
C ASN A 50 -36.01 -90.08 -63.55
N LEU A 51 -35.59 -89.96 -62.30
CA LEU A 51 -34.31 -89.35 -61.88
C LEU A 51 -33.07 -89.84 -62.65
N ASP A 52 -33.01 -91.14 -62.97
CA ASP A 52 -31.86 -91.73 -63.68
C ASP A 52 -31.90 -91.46 -65.20
N GLY A 53 -32.97 -90.83 -65.69
CA GLY A 53 -33.15 -90.44 -67.07
C GLY A 53 -32.49 -89.11 -67.42
N TYR A 54 -32.63 -88.71 -68.69
CA TYR A 54 -32.19 -87.40 -69.14
C TYR A 54 -32.99 -86.29 -68.44
N GLN A 55 -32.28 -85.34 -67.80
CA GLN A 55 -32.87 -84.22 -67.06
C GLN A 55 -34.03 -84.66 -66.14
N GLY A 56 -33.80 -85.72 -65.35
CA GLY A 56 -34.81 -86.22 -64.42
C GLY A 56 -35.16 -85.20 -63.34
N ASP A 57 -36.45 -85.13 -63.01
CA ASP A 57 -37.01 -84.18 -62.07
C ASP A 57 -36.67 -84.55 -60.63
N PHE A 58 -35.96 -83.65 -59.94
CA PHE A 58 -35.59 -83.79 -58.53
C PHE A 58 -36.70 -83.37 -57.56
N CYS A 59 -37.75 -82.73 -58.07
CA CYS A 59 -38.94 -82.32 -57.35
C CYS A 59 -40.25 -82.85 -58.01
N PRO A 60 -40.44 -84.17 -58.15
CA PRO A 60 -41.50 -84.80 -58.98
C PRO A 60 -42.96 -84.38 -58.72
N TYR A 61 -43.24 -83.68 -57.64
CA TYR A 61 -44.59 -83.34 -57.22
C TYR A 61 -44.79 -81.83 -57.01
N ASN A 62 -43.77 -81.02 -57.29
CA ASN A 62 -43.83 -79.58 -57.11
C ASN A 62 -43.13 -78.88 -58.26
N SER A 63 -43.95 -78.37 -59.18
CA SER A 63 -43.50 -77.83 -60.46
C SER A 63 -42.41 -76.77 -60.29
N GLY A 64 -41.29 -76.98 -60.98
CA GLY A 64 -40.12 -76.13 -60.93
C GLY A 64 -39.67 -75.62 -62.29
N GLN A 65 -38.64 -74.77 -62.30
CA GLN A 65 -38.00 -74.28 -63.52
C GLN A 65 -36.48 -74.38 -63.49
N SER A 66 -35.88 -74.83 -62.39
CA SER A 66 -34.43 -74.95 -62.27
C SER A 66 -33.85 -75.91 -63.33
N TYR A 67 -32.67 -75.57 -63.84
CA TYR A 67 -32.03 -76.28 -64.96
C TYR A 67 -30.49 -76.35 -64.91
N ASN A 68 -29.82 -75.71 -63.94
CA ASN A 68 -28.36 -75.70 -63.84
C ASN A 68 -27.85 -76.76 -62.85
N ASP A 69 -28.44 -76.88 -61.66
CA ASP A 69 -28.00 -77.80 -60.61
C ASP A 69 -28.92 -79.02 -60.47
N ARG A 70 -30.21 -78.79 -60.22
CA ARG A 70 -31.27 -79.79 -60.13
C ARG A 70 -32.32 -79.44 -61.15
N PHE A 71 -32.79 -80.40 -61.91
CA PHE A 71 -33.85 -80.18 -62.89
C PHE A 71 -35.22 -80.31 -62.21
N GLY A 72 -36.17 -79.44 -62.57
CA GLY A 72 -37.58 -79.51 -62.15
C GLY A 72 -37.89 -79.04 -60.73
N CYS A 73 -36.95 -78.37 -60.06
CA CYS A 73 -37.18 -77.80 -58.74
C CYS A 73 -37.53 -76.31 -58.78
N LEU A 74 -38.12 -75.83 -57.68
CA LEU A 74 -38.48 -74.43 -57.52
C LEU A 74 -37.24 -73.55 -57.71
N ASP A 75 -37.38 -72.53 -58.54
CA ASP A 75 -36.40 -71.51 -58.86
C ASP A 75 -37.18 -70.19 -58.82
N THR A 76 -37.03 -69.44 -57.72
CA THR A 76 -37.90 -68.31 -57.43
C THR A 76 -37.58 -67.07 -58.28
N ASP A 77 -36.32 -66.87 -58.68
CA ASP A 77 -35.87 -65.69 -59.41
C ASP A 77 -35.52 -65.93 -60.89
N GLY A 78 -35.45 -67.20 -61.30
CA GLY A 78 -35.35 -67.64 -62.68
C GLY A 78 -33.94 -67.67 -63.24
N ASP A 79 -32.90 -67.76 -62.40
CA ASP A 79 -31.50 -67.86 -62.82
C ASP A 79 -31.09 -69.28 -63.27
N GLY A 80 -31.95 -70.25 -63.00
CA GLY A 80 -31.77 -71.66 -63.33
C GLY A 80 -31.20 -72.52 -62.21
N PHE A 81 -30.86 -71.99 -61.04
CA PHE A 81 -30.48 -72.75 -59.86
C PHE A 81 -31.70 -73.00 -58.96
N SER A 82 -31.71 -74.16 -58.29
CA SER A 82 -32.85 -74.54 -57.44
C SER A 82 -32.77 -73.87 -56.07
N ASP A 83 -33.90 -73.35 -55.59
CA ASP A 83 -34.09 -72.86 -54.22
C ASP A 83 -33.69 -73.95 -53.20
N PRO A 84 -33.16 -73.59 -52.02
CA PRO A 84 -32.78 -74.56 -51.01
C PRO A 84 -34.01 -75.23 -50.35
N ASP A 85 -33.98 -76.56 -50.22
CA ASP A 85 -34.96 -77.35 -49.44
C ASP A 85 -34.28 -78.11 -48.30
N PRO A 86 -33.91 -77.42 -47.19
CA PRO A 86 -33.25 -78.04 -46.05
C PRO A 86 -34.09 -79.13 -45.37
N GLY A 87 -35.41 -79.16 -45.63
CA GLY A 87 -36.33 -80.12 -45.03
C GLY A 87 -36.69 -81.30 -45.95
N GLY A 88 -36.25 -81.29 -47.21
CA GLY A 88 -36.65 -82.28 -48.21
C GLY A 88 -38.16 -82.42 -48.36
N LEU A 89 -38.91 -81.30 -48.26
CA LEU A 89 -40.37 -81.32 -48.35
C LEU A 89 -40.86 -81.45 -49.80
N PHE A 90 -40.09 -80.93 -50.75
CA PHE A 90 -40.52 -80.77 -52.13
C PHE A 90 -39.77 -81.70 -53.09
N GLY A 91 -38.51 -82.04 -52.80
CA GLY A 91 -37.77 -82.98 -53.62
C GLY A 91 -37.43 -84.31 -52.96
N VAL A 92 -36.64 -85.09 -53.68
CA VAL A 92 -36.38 -86.50 -53.36
C VAL A 92 -35.41 -86.72 -52.18
N SER A 93 -34.71 -85.67 -51.75
CA SER A 93 -33.84 -85.63 -50.57
C SER A 93 -33.74 -84.20 -50.01
N GLU A 94 -33.12 -84.00 -48.85
CA GLU A 94 -32.78 -82.65 -48.36
C GLU A 94 -31.61 -82.05 -49.17
N TRP A 95 -31.60 -80.72 -49.36
CA TRP A 95 -30.45 -80.01 -49.89
C TRP A 95 -30.32 -78.59 -49.31
N PHE A 96 -29.08 -78.12 -49.25
CA PHE A 96 -28.73 -76.84 -48.64
C PHE A 96 -28.11 -75.93 -49.71
N SER A 97 -28.20 -74.62 -49.47
CA SER A 97 -27.46 -73.64 -50.24
C SER A 97 -25.96 -73.71 -49.94
N HIS A 98 -25.16 -72.96 -50.69
CA HIS A 98 -23.74 -72.75 -50.39
C HIS A 98 -23.57 -72.25 -48.94
N PRO A 99 -22.48 -72.62 -48.22
CA PRO A 99 -21.34 -73.46 -48.60
C PRO A 99 -21.51 -74.96 -48.38
N VAL A 100 -22.68 -75.40 -47.89
CA VAL A 100 -22.90 -76.81 -47.57
C VAL A 100 -23.39 -77.60 -48.79
N GLY A 101 -24.16 -76.97 -49.68
CA GLY A 101 -24.66 -77.59 -50.91
C GLY A 101 -24.53 -76.68 -52.12
N LEU A 102 -25.27 -77.02 -53.17
CA LEU A 102 -25.22 -76.38 -54.49
C LEU A 102 -26.53 -75.68 -54.87
N ALA A 103 -27.48 -75.66 -53.94
CA ALA A 103 -28.70 -74.89 -54.15
C ALA A 103 -28.41 -73.40 -54.10
N ASP A 104 -29.30 -72.63 -54.69
CA ASP A 104 -29.22 -71.19 -54.77
C ASP A 104 -29.14 -70.56 -53.36
N ALA A 105 -28.06 -69.81 -53.11
CA ALA A 105 -27.87 -69.05 -51.88
C ALA A 105 -28.70 -67.77 -51.83
N PHE A 106 -29.13 -67.25 -52.98
CA PHE A 106 -29.89 -66.00 -53.11
C PHE A 106 -31.19 -66.17 -53.92
N PRO A 107 -32.23 -66.86 -53.40
CA PRO A 107 -33.49 -67.17 -54.11
C PRO A 107 -34.36 -65.98 -54.58
N SER A 108 -33.85 -64.76 -54.49
CA SER A 108 -34.54 -63.54 -54.91
C SER A 108 -33.67 -62.63 -55.77
N ASP A 109 -32.43 -63.03 -56.05
CA ASP A 109 -31.45 -62.29 -56.82
C ASP A 109 -30.90 -63.18 -57.94
N ASN A 110 -31.49 -63.05 -59.12
CA ASN A 110 -31.13 -63.88 -60.27
C ASN A 110 -29.71 -63.65 -60.84
N THR A 111 -28.92 -62.79 -60.19
CA THR A 111 -27.54 -62.55 -60.54
C THR A 111 -26.56 -63.19 -59.58
N GLN A 112 -27.03 -63.78 -58.47
CA GLN A 112 -26.22 -64.42 -57.44
C GLN A 112 -26.80 -65.79 -57.07
N TRP A 113 -25.95 -66.81 -56.90
CA TRP A 113 -26.42 -68.14 -56.47
C TRP A 113 -25.41 -68.94 -55.65
N THR A 114 -24.15 -68.49 -55.59
CA THR A 114 -23.08 -69.05 -54.75
C THR A 114 -22.62 -68.01 -53.73
N ASP A 115 -22.43 -68.43 -52.49
CA ASP A 115 -21.95 -67.61 -51.36
C ASP A 115 -20.85 -68.39 -50.62
N THR A 116 -19.59 -68.19 -51.02
CA THR A 116 -18.51 -69.13 -50.69
C THR A 116 -18.22 -69.29 -49.19
N ASP A 117 -18.43 -68.24 -48.42
CA ASP A 117 -18.13 -68.21 -46.99
C ASP A 117 -19.35 -67.99 -46.07
N ALA A 118 -20.55 -67.87 -46.65
CA ALA A 118 -21.84 -67.74 -45.97
C ALA A 118 -22.06 -66.38 -45.30
N ASP A 119 -21.52 -65.31 -45.86
CA ASP A 119 -21.64 -63.96 -45.32
C ASP A 119 -22.81 -63.14 -45.91
N GLY A 120 -23.47 -63.70 -46.93
CA GLY A 120 -24.62 -63.08 -47.59
C GLY A 120 -24.25 -62.15 -48.73
N TYR A 121 -23.01 -62.22 -49.24
CA TYR A 121 -22.58 -61.62 -50.50
C TYR A 121 -22.26 -62.72 -51.52
N GLY A 122 -22.58 -62.45 -52.79
CA GLY A 122 -22.57 -63.49 -53.82
C GLY A 122 -21.27 -63.52 -54.63
N ASP A 123 -20.79 -64.72 -54.98
CA ASP A 123 -19.50 -64.88 -55.66
C ASP A 123 -19.52 -64.47 -57.14
N ASN A 124 -20.67 -64.17 -57.75
CA ASN A 124 -20.72 -63.68 -59.12
C ASN A 124 -20.34 -62.20 -59.15
N TRP A 125 -19.58 -61.79 -60.16
CA TRP A 125 -18.97 -60.46 -60.18
C TRP A 125 -19.21 -59.72 -61.49
N GLU A 126 -19.24 -58.39 -61.42
CA GLU A 126 -19.28 -57.52 -62.59
C GLU A 126 -17.92 -56.87 -62.92
N ASP A 127 -17.05 -56.68 -61.91
CA ASP A 127 -15.77 -55.99 -62.11
C ASP A 127 -14.83 -56.84 -62.97
N PRO A 128 -14.48 -56.40 -64.21
CA PRO A 128 -13.59 -57.16 -65.07
C PRO A 128 -12.18 -57.38 -64.49
N ALA A 129 -11.76 -56.57 -63.51
CA ALA A 129 -10.49 -56.73 -62.81
C ALA A 129 -10.39 -58.06 -62.05
N TRP A 130 -11.52 -58.63 -61.64
CA TRP A 130 -11.56 -59.85 -60.84
C TRP A 130 -11.52 -61.13 -61.69
N ASN A 131 -11.73 -61.01 -63.01
CA ASN A 131 -11.78 -62.14 -63.95
C ASN A 131 -10.62 -63.13 -63.81
N GLU A 132 -9.38 -62.66 -63.68
CA GLU A 132 -8.23 -63.56 -63.58
C GLU A 132 -8.23 -64.37 -62.27
N THR A 133 -8.62 -63.73 -61.17
CA THR A 133 -8.63 -64.33 -59.83
C THR A 133 -9.79 -65.29 -59.64
N HIS A 134 -11.01 -64.85 -59.94
CA HIS A 134 -12.22 -65.63 -59.70
C HIS A 134 -12.32 -66.84 -60.65
N LEU A 135 -11.89 -66.70 -61.92
CA LEU A 135 -11.76 -67.85 -62.83
C LEU A 135 -10.70 -68.85 -62.36
N ALA A 136 -9.61 -68.38 -61.73
CA ALA A 136 -8.56 -69.27 -61.22
C ALA A 136 -9.03 -70.05 -59.97
N TRP A 137 -9.89 -69.45 -59.15
CA TRP A 137 -10.52 -70.09 -57.99
C TRP A 137 -11.67 -71.01 -58.38
N GLY A 138 -12.34 -70.75 -59.50
CA GLY A 138 -13.47 -71.55 -59.97
C GLY A 138 -14.74 -71.33 -59.16
N ILE A 139 -14.90 -70.13 -58.62
CA ILE A 139 -16.09 -69.65 -57.89
C ILE A 139 -16.83 -68.63 -58.76
N GLY A 140 -18.17 -68.63 -58.70
CA GLY A 140 -19.05 -67.73 -59.44
C GLY A 140 -18.86 -67.69 -60.97
N GLN A 141 -19.48 -66.69 -61.61
CA GLN A 141 -19.22 -66.30 -62.99
C GLN A 141 -19.33 -64.78 -63.19
N TRP A 142 -18.69 -64.28 -64.26
CA TRP A 142 -18.81 -62.88 -64.65
C TRP A 142 -20.20 -62.60 -65.24
N LEU A 143 -20.89 -61.60 -64.71
CA LEU A 143 -22.18 -61.09 -65.19
C LEU A 143 -22.14 -59.56 -65.30
N GLU A 144 -22.76 -58.98 -66.33
CA GLU A 144 -22.72 -57.53 -66.59
C GLU A 144 -23.49 -56.68 -65.54
N GLN A 145 -24.30 -57.31 -64.69
CA GLN A 145 -25.16 -56.63 -63.70
C GLN A 145 -25.23 -57.41 -62.37
N ALA A 146 -24.14 -58.04 -61.96
CA ALA A 146 -24.08 -58.77 -60.70
C ALA A 146 -24.37 -57.84 -59.52
N THR A 147 -25.42 -58.09 -58.75
CA THR A 147 -25.75 -57.32 -57.55
C THR A 147 -24.97 -57.83 -56.35
N THR A 148 -24.42 -56.89 -55.56
CA THR A 148 -23.67 -57.16 -54.31
C THR A 148 -22.61 -58.28 -54.44
N PRO A 149 -21.65 -58.15 -55.38
CA PRO A 149 -20.61 -59.15 -55.60
C PRO A 149 -19.60 -59.16 -54.45
N ASP A 150 -19.31 -60.32 -53.89
CA ASP A 150 -18.38 -60.48 -52.78
C ASP A 150 -16.93 -60.24 -53.23
N ALA A 151 -16.28 -59.24 -52.63
CA ALA A 151 -14.89 -58.90 -52.86
C ALA A 151 -13.92 -59.78 -52.07
N CYS A 152 -14.38 -60.45 -51.02
CA CYS A 152 -13.61 -61.35 -50.16
C CYS A 152 -14.22 -62.77 -50.03
N PRO A 153 -14.41 -63.55 -51.13
CA PRO A 153 -15.19 -64.82 -51.16
C PRO A 153 -14.77 -65.98 -50.24
N PHE A 154 -13.69 -65.83 -49.46
CA PHE A 154 -13.18 -66.88 -48.58
C PHE A 154 -13.04 -66.40 -47.13
N ILE A 155 -13.45 -65.17 -46.84
CA ILE A 155 -13.31 -64.53 -45.55
C ILE A 155 -14.60 -63.78 -45.26
N THR A 156 -15.41 -64.36 -44.38
CA THR A 156 -16.70 -63.79 -43.98
C THR A 156 -16.57 -62.33 -43.58
N GLY A 157 -17.34 -61.47 -44.25
CA GLY A 157 -17.36 -60.04 -44.02
C GLY A 157 -18.74 -59.47 -43.80
N THR A 158 -18.78 -58.18 -43.46
CA THR A 158 -20.04 -57.43 -43.33
C THR A 158 -19.97 -56.05 -43.97
N SER A 159 -18.85 -55.71 -44.61
CA SER A 159 -18.68 -54.43 -45.29
C SER A 159 -19.66 -54.30 -46.45
N SER A 160 -20.19 -53.09 -46.65
CA SER A 160 -21.27 -52.82 -47.60
C SER A 160 -21.21 -51.47 -48.31
N SER A 161 -20.25 -50.60 -47.96
CA SER A 161 -20.12 -49.27 -48.57
C SER A 161 -19.02 -49.19 -49.64
N ASP A 162 -17.88 -49.87 -49.43
CA ASP A 162 -16.76 -49.90 -50.38
C ASP A 162 -16.66 -51.25 -51.10
N ARG A 163 -16.13 -52.28 -50.43
CA ARG A 163 -16.02 -53.65 -50.91
C ARG A 163 -17.09 -54.46 -50.20
N TYR A 164 -17.95 -55.15 -50.94
CA TYR A 164 -18.95 -56.02 -50.34
C TYR A 164 -18.30 -57.30 -49.82
N GLY A 165 -18.78 -57.82 -48.68
CA GLY A 165 -18.36 -59.13 -48.14
C GLY A 165 -16.96 -59.21 -47.55
N CYS A 166 -16.29 -58.08 -47.32
CA CYS A 166 -15.00 -58.04 -46.66
C CYS A 166 -15.10 -57.79 -45.14
N PRO A 167 -14.06 -58.15 -44.35
CA PRO A 167 -14.03 -57.86 -42.92
C PRO A 167 -14.24 -56.36 -42.64
N ASP A 168 -15.11 -56.08 -41.68
CA ASP A 168 -15.41 -54.74 -41.15
C ASP A 168 -15.37 -54.89 -39.62
N THR A 169 -14.28 -54.44 -39.00
CA THR A 169 -14.01 -54.74 -37.58
C THR A 169 -14.90 -53.94 -36.63
N ASP A 170 -15.27 -52.71 -36.97
CA ASP A 170 -16.02 -51.82 -36.10
C ASP A 170 -17.50 -51.65 -36.48
N GLY A 171 -17.90 -52.15 -37.64
CA GLY A 171 -19.27 -52.26 -38.10
C GLY A 171 -19.81 -50.97 -38.72
N ASP A 172 -18.94 -50.13 -39.26
CA ASP A 172 -19.31 -48.85 -39.87
C ASP A 172 -19.64 -48.93 -41.37
N SER A 173 -19.62 -50.15 -41.92
CA SER A 173 -19.87 -50.56 -43.31
C SER A 173 -18.71 -50.44 -44.28
N TYR A 174 -17.56 -49.90 -43.89
CA TYR A 174 -16.35 -49.86 -44.72
C TYR A 174 -15.43 -51.05 -44.40
N SER A 175 -14.74 -51.56 -45.41
CA SER A 175 -13.89 -52.74 -45.26
C SER A 175 -12.52 -52.39 -44.67
N ASP A 176 -12.06 -53.23 -43.75
CA ASP A 176 -10.70 -53.19 -43.21
C ASP A 176 -9.68 -53.29 -44.35
N GLY A 177 -8.55 -52.59 -44.20
CA GLY A 177 -7.45 -52.65 -45.14
C GLY A 177 -6.71 -53.99 -45.16
N ASP A 178 -6.33 -54.46 -46.35
CA ASP A 178 -5.52 -55.66 -46.58
C ASP A 178 -4.27 -55.38 -47.43
N GLU A 179 -3.54 -56.44 -47.82
CA GLU A 179 -2.29 -56.30 -48.59
C GLU A 179 -2.48 -55.62 -49.96
N ASN A 180 -3.67 -55.72 -50.57
CA ASN A 180 -3.98 -55.20 -51.91
C ASN A 180 -4.97 -54.01 -51.89
N TRP A 181 -5.72 -53.83 -50.80
CA TRP A 181 -6.67 -52.75 -50.59
C TRP A 181 -6.27 -51.96 -49.34
N THR A 182 -5.50 -50.89 -49.55
CA THR A 182 -5.02 -50.03 -48.46
C THR A 182 -5.88 -48.77 -48.33
N ILE A 183 -5.58 -47.93 -47.34
CA ILE A 183 -6.23 -46.62 -47.17
C ILE A 183 -6.16 -45.75 -48.43
N TYR A 184 -5.11 -45.91 -49.26
CA TYR A 184 -4.97 -45.21 -50.53
C TYR A 184 -5.96 -45.67 -51.61
N ASN A 185 -6.49 -46.88 -51.45
CA ASN A 185 -7.48 -47.48 -52.33
C ASN A 185 -8.91 -47.22 -51.84
N GLY A 186 -9.08 -46.68 -50.63
CA GLY A 186 -10.38 -46.45 -50.01
C GLY A 186 -10.79 -47.51 -48.99
N SER A 187 -9.86 -48.29 -48.44
CA SER A 187 -10.15 -49.07 -47.23
C SER A 187 -10.44 -48.13 -46.07
N ASP A 188 -11.12 -48.65 -45.05
CA ASP A 188 -11.34 -47.94 -43.81
C ASP A 188 -10.01 -47.44 -43.21
N ALA A 189 -9.92 -46.11 -43.05
CA ALA A 189 -8.77 -45.43 -42.45
C ALA A 189 -8.72 -45.61 -40.92
N PHE A 190 -9.84 -45.93 -40.27
CA PHE A 190 -9.96 -46.14 -38.84
C PHE A 190 -10.67 -47.47 -38.48
N PRO A 191 -10.03 -48.65 -38.69
CA PRO A 191 -10.61 -49.99 -38.46
C PRO A 191 -11.13 -50.32 -37.05
N LEU A 192 -11.06 -49.40 -36.10
CA LEU A 192 -11.47 -49.56 -34.71
C LEU A 192 -12.37 -48.43 -34.22
N GLU A 193 -12.68 -47.43 -35.06
CA GLU A 193 -13.50 -46.29 -34.69
C GLU A 193 -14.68 -46.10 -35.64
N PRO A 194 -15.86 -46.65 -35.29
CA PRO A 194 -16.98 -46.83 -36.23
C PRO A 194 -17.71 -45.55 -36.61
N THR A 195 -17.15 -44.41 -36.22
CA THR A 195 -17.65 -43.08 -36.59
C THR A 195 -16.79 -42.41 -37.65
N GLN A 196 -15.66 -43.02 -38.03
CA GLN A 196 -14.72 -42.46 -39.00
C GLN A 196 -14.25 -43.57 -39.94
N TRP A 197 -14.28 -43.32 -41.25
CA TRP A 197 -13.81 -44.28 -42.25
C TRP A 197 -12.87 -43.67 -43.29
N GLN A 198 -12.78 -42.33 -43.34
CA GLN A 198 -12.04 -41.57 -44.34
C GLN A 198 -11.11 -40.56 -43.68
N ASP A 199 -9.88 -40.49 -44.17
CA ASP A 199 -8.83 -39.54 -43.78
C ASP A 199 -8.18 -39.03 -45.08
N SER A 200 -8.53 -37.82 -45.50
CA SER A 200 -8.16 -37.28 -46.81
C SER A 200 -6.72 -36.77 -46.89
N ASP A 201 -6.15 -36.28 -45.78
CA ASP A 201 -4.81 -35.71 -45.73
C ASP A 201 -3.78 -36.54 -44.95
N TYR A 202 -4.23 -37.65 -44.36
CA TYR A 202 -3.45 -38.66 -43.66
C TYR A 202 -2.83 -38.18 -42.35
N ASP A 203 -3.50 -37.27 -41.64
CA ASP A 203 -3.04 -36.74 -40.36
C ASP A 203 -3.52 -37.57 -39.15
N GLY A 204 -4.44 -38.53 -39.37
CA GLY A 204 -5.01 -39.40 -38.35
C GLY A 204 -6.26 -38.85 -37.65
N TRP A 205 -6.86 -37.79 -38.20
CA TRP A 205 -8.20 -37.30 -37.90
C TRP A 205 -9.11 -37.59 -39.10
N GLY A 206 -10.38 -37.83 -38.81
CA GLY A 206 -11.32 -38.35 -39.80
C GLY A 206 -12.27 -37.28 -40.32
N ASP A 207 -12.54 -37.35 -41.62
CA ASP A 207 -13.36 -36.38 -42.37
C ASP A 207 -14.84 -36.40 -41.95
N ASN A 208 -15.30 -37.44 -41.25
CA ASN A 208 -16.72 -37.62 -40.98
C ASN A 208 -17.20 -36.71 -39.85
N GLN A 209 -18.00 -35.70 -40.19
CA GLN A 209 -18.54 -34.71 -39.25
C GLN A 209 -19.93 -35.08 -38.70
N THR A 210 -20.27 -36.37 -38.65
CA THR A 210 -21.56 -36.79 -38.08
C THR A 210 -21.66 -36.46 -36.59
N ILE A 211 -22.89 -36.20 -36.12
CA ILE A 211 -23.12 -35.82 -34.72
C ILE A 211 -22.70 -36.98 -33.81
N GLY A 212 -21.71 -36.73 -32.95
CA GLY A 212 -21.17 -37.74 -32.03
C GLY A 212 -19.98 -38.51 -32.59
N ALA A 213 -19.48 -38.14 -33.77
CA ALA A 213 -18.26 -38.70 -34.29
C ALA A 213 -17.05 -38.38 -33.39
N ALA A 214 -16.18 -39.36 -33.22
CA ALA A 214 -14.89 -39.18 -32.57
C ALA A 214 -13.85 -38.73 -33.62
N LYS A 215 -12.74 -38.13 -33.17
CA LYS A 215 -11.62 -37.72 -34.04
C LYS A 215 -12.03 -36.91 -35.27
N ILE A 216 -12.95 -35.96 -35.10
CA ILE A 216 -13.39 -35.11 -36.20
C ILE A 216 -12.24 -34.23 -36.67
N ASP A 217 -12.06 -34.18 -37.99
CA ASP A 217 -11.20 -33.22 -38.67
C ASP A 217 -12.03 -32.03 -39.20
N ASP A 218 -11.73 -30.84 -38.66
CA ASP A 218 -12.31 -29.57 -39.12
C ASP A 218 -11.61 -29.04 -40.41
N PHE A 219 -10.42 -29.55 -40.74
CA PHE A 219 -9.63 -29.21 -41.93
C PHE A 219 -9.16 -30.42 -42.75
N PRO A 220 -10.07 -31.14 -43.45
CA PRO A 220 -9.80 -32.42 -44.16
C PRO A 220 -8.71 -32.44 -45.25
N GLU A 221 -8.09 -31.30 -45.54
CA GLU A 221 -7.11 -31.13 -46.63
C GLU A 221 -5.80 -30.52 -46.13
N ASN A 222 -5.70 -30.24 -44.83
CA ASN A 222 -4.55 -29.61 -44.22
C ASN A 222 -3.98 -30.53 -43.14
N PRO A 223 -2.95 -31.33 -43.45
CA PRO A 223 -2.46 -32.38 -42.54
C PRO A 223 -1.72 -31.85 -41.31
N THR A 224 -1.76 -30.54 -41.11
CA THR A 224 -1.18 -29.85 -39.96
C THR A 224 -2.24 -29.28 -39.03
N GLN A 225 -3.51 -29.28 -39.40
CA GLN A 225 -4.63 -28.74 -38.64
C GLN A 225 -5.78 -29.73 -38.67
N TRP A 226 -6.42 -29.95 -37.52
CA TRP A 226 -7.60 -30.84 -37.44
C TRP A 226 -8.72 -30.30 -36.55
N ARG A 227 -8.49 -29.15 -35.91
CA ARG A 227 -9.39 -28.60 -34.90
C ARG A 227 -9.51 -27.09 -35.04
N ASP A 228 -10.75 -26.62 -35.07
CA ASP A 228 -11.14 -25.22 -35.08
C ASP A 228 -12.09 -24.96 -33.89
N THR A 229 -11.54 -24.49 -32.76
CA THR A 229 -12.34 -24.37 -31.54
C THR A 229 -13.41 -23.29 -31.63
N ASP A 230 -13.14 -22.20 -32.35
CA ASP A 230 -13.99 -21.01 -32.36
C ASP A 230 -14.71 -20.74 -33.70
N LYS A 231 -14.39 -21.56 -34.71
CA LYS A 231 -15.03 -21.67 -36.02
C LYS A 231 -14.77 -20.50 -36.95
N ASP A 232 -13.60 -19.91 -36.86
CA ASP A 232 -13.18 -18.80 -37.72
C ASP A 232 -12.44 -19.25 -38.99
N GLY A 233 -12.14 -20.55 -39.09
CA GLY A 233 -11.43 -21.15 -40.21
C GLY A 233 -9.91 -21.11 -40.08
N TRP A 234 -9.36 -20.87 -38.89
CA TRP A 234 -7.96 -21.08 -38.55
C TRP A 234 -7.82 -22.19 -37.51
N GLY A 235 -6.73 -22.95 -37.60
CA GLY A 235 -6.58 -24.19 -36.85
C GLY A 235 -5.79 -23.99 -35.55
N ASP A 236 -6.26 -24.61 -34.48
CA ASP A 236 -5.68 -24.51 -33.13
C ASP A 236 -4.26 -25.10 -33.03
N ASN A 237 -3.83 -25.93 -33.99
CA ASN A 237 -2.65 -26.76 -33.84
C ASN A 237 -1.36 -26.01 -34.20
N GLN A 238 -0.54 -25.76 -33.18
CA GLN A 238 0.71 -24.98 -33.31
C GLN A 238 1.95 -25.86 -33.53
N THR A 239 1.83 -26.96 -34.28
CA THR A 239 2.99 -27.83 -34.55
C THR A 239 4.02 -27.14 -35.45
N TYR A 240 5.30 -27.50 -35.30
CA TYR A 240 6.36 -26.90 -36.10
C TYR A 240 6.15 -27.19 -37.59
N GLY A 241 6.00 -26.12 -38.39
CA GLY A 241 5.71 -26.22 -39.82
C GLY A 241 4.22 -26.29 -40.16
N ALA A 242 3.34 -26.16 -39.16
CA ALA A 242 1.92 -26.04 -39.40
C ALA A 242 1.59 -24.79 -40.22
N THR A 243 0.56 -24.91 -41.03
CA THR A 243 0.01 -23.81 -41.83
C THR A 243 -1.39 -23.49 -41.33
N GLN A 244 -1.87 -22.26 -41.60
CA GLN A 244 -3.20 -21.83 -41.15
C GLN A 244 -3.36 -21.92 -39.62
N ILE A 245 -2.32 -21.53 -38.89
CA ILE A 245 -2.30 -21.54 -37.42
C ILE A 245 -3.15 -20.38 -36.90
N ASP A 246 -3.96 -20.67 -35.90
CA ASP A 246 -4.66 -19.69 -35.08
C ASP A 246 -3.85 -19.35 -33.82
N ASP A 247 -3.44 -18.08 -33.71
CA ASP A 247 -2.79 -17.53 -32.52
C ASP A 247 -3.78 -17.24 -31.38
N PHE A 248 -5.09 -17.15 -31.69
CA PHE A 248 -6.18 -16.89 -30.75
C PHE A 248 -7.35 -17.91 -30.84
N PRO A 249 -7.15 -19.19 -30.45
CA PRO A 249 -8.11 -20.30 -30.61
C PRO A 249 -9.52 -20.17 -29.98
N LEU A 250 -9.82 -19.05 -29.33
CA LEU A 250 -11.06 -18.80 -28.60
C LEU A 250 -11.73 -17.48 -29.01
N VAL A 251 -11.11 -16.71 -29.90
CA VAL A 251 -11.55 -15.37 -30.28
C VAL A 251 -11.77 -15.33 -31.79
N PRO A 252 -12.98 -15.65 -32.30
CA PRO A 252 -13.22 -15.86 -33.75
C PRO A 252 -13.00 -14.64 -34.65
N SER A 253 -12.67 -13.50 -34.06
CA SER A 253 -12.38 -12.25 -34.76
C SER A 253 -10.88 -11.98 -34.90
N GLN A 254 -10.03 -12.77 -34.24
CA GLN A 254 -8.57 -12.67 -34.27
C GLN A 254 -8.01 -14.05 -34.58
N TYR A 255 -7.01 -14.12 -35.45
CA TYR A 255 -6.38 -15.39 -35.82
C TYR A 255 -4.85 -15.31 -35.95
N ARG A 256 -4.29 -14.10 -35.87
CA ARG A 256 -2.89 -13.84 -36.15
C ARG A 256 -2.34 -12.76 -35.24
N ASP A 257 -1.15 -13.00 -34.72
CA ASP A 257 -0.33 -12.08 -33.94
C ASP A 257 1.06 -11.95 -34.60
N THR A 258 1.27 -10.89 -35.39
CA THR A 258 2.48 -10.78 -36.22
C THR A 258 3.74 -10.46 -35.41
N ASP A 259 3.64 -9.72 -34.31
CA ASP A 259 4.79 -9.31 -33.47
C ASP A 259 4.87 -10.05 -32.12
N GLY A 260 3.84 -10.83 -31.78
CA GLY A 260 3.81 -11.69 -30.60
C GLY A 260 3.46 -10.95 -29.32
N ASP A 261 2.80 -9.80 -29.42
CA ASP A 261 2.49 -8.93 -28.29
C ASP A 261 1.22 -9.34 -27.50
N GLY A 262 0.47 -10.31 -28.04
CA GLY A 262 -0.75 -10.85 -27.46
C GLY A 262 -2.03 -10.15 -27.89
N PHE A 263 -1.98 -9.20 -28.83
CA PHE A 263 -3.13 -8.57 -29.46
C PHE A 263 -3.23 -8.97 -30.93
N GLY A 264 -4.44 -9.24 -31.40
CA GLY A 264 -4.60 -9.77 -32.76
C GLY A 264 -4.56 -8.69 -33.83
N ASP A 265 -3.91 -8.98 -34.96
CA ASP A 265 -3.69 -8.06 -36.08
C ASP A 265 -5.00 -7.46 -36.66
N ASN A 266 -6.14 -8.13 -36.48
CA ASN A 266 -7.41 -7.65 -37.00
C ASN A 266 -7.94 -6.52 -36.11
N LYS A 267 -7.60 -5.28 -36.44
CA LYS A 267 -8.05 -4.05 -35.76
C LYS A 267 -9.57 -3.94 -35.54
N THR A 268 -10.39 -4.60 -36.37
CA THR A 268 -11.86 -4.56 -36.23
C THR A 268 -12.41 -5.68 -35.34
N GLY A 269 -11.57 -6.64 -34.97
CA GLY A 269 -11.90 -7.71 -34.05
C GLY A 269 -11.87 -7.27 -32.59
N PHE A 270 -12.14 -8.23 -31.70
CA PHE A 270 -12.02 -8.05 -30.27
C PHE A 270 -10.57 -7.73 -29.91
N GLU A 271 -10.36 -6.67 -29.13
CA GLU A 271 -9.03 -6.21 -28.67
C GLU A 271 -7.98 -6.19 -29.80
N GLY A 272 -8.38 -5.71 -30.97
CA GLY A 272 -7.51 -5.66 -32.14
C GLY A 272 -6.34 -4.71 -31.95
N ASP A 273 -5.17 -5.18 -32.36
CA ASP A 273 -3.91 -4.48 -32.26
C ASP A 273 -3.90 -3.21 -33.14
N VAL A 274 -3.50 -2.10 -32.53
CA VAL A 274 -3.30 -0.82 -33.20
C VAL A 274 -1.88 -0.66 -33.73
N CYS A 275 -0.91 -1.37 -33.16
CA CYS A 275 0.52 -1.35 -33.44
C CYS A 275 1.10 -2.73 -33.81
N VAL A 276 0.59 -3.32 -34.89
CA VAL A 276 0.94 -4.63 -35.53
C VAL A 276 2.43 -4.94 -35.77
N PHE A 277 3.33 -4.00 -35.49
CA PHE A 277 4.76 -4.14 -35.72
C PHE A 277 5.58 -3.56 -34.56
N SER A 278 5.28 -3.98 -33.35
CA SER A 278 6.11 -3.78 -32.18
C SER A 278 7.45 -4.50 -32.32
N THR A 279 8.49 -3.94 -31.70
CA THR A 279 9.81 -4.55 -31.72
C THR A 279 9.88 -5.71 -30.72
N PRO A 280 10.72 -6.74 -30.98
CA PRO A 280 10.88 -7.85 -30.03
C PRO A 280 11.32 -7.39 -28.62
N GLU A 281 12.08 -6.29 -28.54
CA GLU A 281 12.49 -5.72 -27.25
C GLU A 281 11.31 -5.13 -26.47
N GLU A 282 10.35 -4.51 -27.16
CA GLU A 282 9.13 -3.96 -26.55
C GLU A 282 8.25 -5.09 -25.99
N VAL A 283 8.03 -6.14 -26.79
CA VAL A 283 7.24 -7.30 -26.39
C VAL A 283 7.88 -8.07 -25.24
N GLU A 284 9.17 -8.43 -25.33
CA GLU A 284 9.89 -9.18 -24.28
C GLU A 284 9.99 -8.39 -22.97
N SER A 285 10.05 -7.06 -23.05
CA SER A 285 10.07 -6.19 -21.88
C SER A 285 8.68 -5.97 -21.28
N GLY A 286 7.60 -6.33 -21.99
CA GLY A 286 6.23 -6.04 -21.60
C GLY A 286 5.90 -4.55 -21.69
N TRP A 287 6.49 -3.85 -22.66
CA TRP A 287 6.24 -2.43 -22.94
C TRP A 287 5.06 -2.25 -23.89
N ILE A 288 3.96 -2.91 -23.59
CA ILE A 288 2.79 -3.00 -24.47
C ILE A 288 1.57 -2.48 -23.71
N SER A 289 0.90 -1.49 -24.30
CA SER A 289 -0.29 -0.86 -23.74
C SER A 289 -1.50 -1.79 -23.83
N ARG A 290 -2.39 -1.67 -22.84
CA ARG A 290 -3.54 -2.56 -22.65
C ARG A 290 -4.85 -1.83 -22.35
N PHE A 291 -4.80 -0.53 -22.04
CA PHE A 291 -5.98 0.26 -21.67
C PHE A 291 -6.39 1.24 -22.77
N ASP A 292 -5.41 1.81 -23.45
CA ASP A 292 -5.60 2.57 -24.68
C ASP A 292 -4.74 1.96 -25.80
N ARG A 293 -5.03 2.40 -27.03
CA ARG A 293 -4.27 2.10 -28.26
C ARG A 293 -3.52 0.76 -28.20
N LEU A 294 -4.27 -0.35 -28.09
CA LEU A 294 -3.74 -1.68 -27.75
C LEU A 294 -2.55 -2.09 -28.64
N GLY A 295 -1.60 -2.79 -28.03
CA GLY A 295 -0.40 -3.30 -28.69
C GLY A 295 0.72 -2.27 -28.90
N CYS A 296 0.53 -1.04 -28.43
CA CYS A 296 1.50 0.04 -28.64
C CYS A 296 2.47 0.21 -27.48
N ARG A 297 3.56 0.92 -27.74
CA ARG A 297 4.62 1.15 -26.76
C ARG A 297 4.11 1.84 -25.49
N ASP A 298 4.35 1.20 -24.35
CA ASP A 298 4.10 1.67 -22.98
C ASP A 298 5.39 1.45 -22.16
N THR A 299 6.11 2.53 -21.86
CA THR A 299 7.47 2.41 -21.29
C THR A 299 7.49 2.11 -19.80
N ASP A 300 6.51 2.60 -19.04
CA ASP A 300 6.43 2.47 -17.59
C ASP A 300 5.47 1.36 -17.11
N LYS A 301 4.69 0.78 -18.03
CA LYS A 301 3.85 -0.42 -17.89
C LYS A 301 2.57 -0.20 -17.11
N ASP A 302 2.12 1.04 -16.99
CA ASP A 302 0.84 1.35 -16.36
C ASP A 302 -0.38 0.92 -17.19
N GLY A 303 -0.15 0.61 -18.47
CA GLY A 303 -1.11 0.13 -19.43
C GLY A 303 -1.57 1.18 -20.45
N TYR A 304 -1.13 2.42 -20.32
CA TYR A 304 -1.39 3.51 -21.24
C TYR A 304 -0.21 3.72 -22.21
N SER A 305 -0.52 4.05 -23.45
CA SER A 305 0.46 4.15 -24.52
C SER A 305 1.15 5.51 -24.52
N ASN A 306 2.46 5.49 -24.78
CA ASN A 306 3.26 6.69 -24.89
C ASN A 306 2.72 7.65 -25.98
N PRO A 307 2.86 8.97 -25.79
CA PRO A 307 2.47 9.96 -26.77
C PRO A 307 3.35 9.88 -28.03
N THR A 308 2.75 10.19 -29.16
CA THR A 308 3.42 10.33 -30.47
C THR A 308 2.93 11.60 -31.17
N ASP A 309 3.56 11.99 -32.29
CA ASP A 309 3.13 13.18 -33.06
C ASP A 309 1.64 13.14 -33.47
N GLU A 310 1.07 11.94 -33.63
CA GLU A 310 -0.35 11.74 -33.98
C GLU A 310 -1.21 11.29 -32.78
N TRP A 311 -0.58 11.01 -31.63
CA TRP A 311 -1.22 10.55 -30.39
C TRP A 311 -0.80 11.47 -29.25
N ILE A 312 -1.51 12.59 -29.12
CA ILE A 312 -1.14 13.68 -28.21
C ILE A 312 -1.45 13.26 -26.76
N ALA A 313 -0.58 13.63 -25.83
CA ALA A 313 -0.76 13.44 -24.39
C ALA A 313 -1.99 14.18 -23.84
N HIS A 314 -2.56 13.66 -22.76
CA HIS A 314 -3.58 14.36 -21.99
C HIS A 314 -3.08 15.75 -21.53
N PRO A 315 -3.96 16.78 -21.43
CA PRO A 315 -5.40 16.79 -21.71
C PRO A 315 -5.78 17.13 -23.15
N ASP A 316 -4.82 17.55 -23.98
CA ASP A 316 -5.09 17.89 -25.38
C ASP A 316 -5.41 16.65 -26.24
N GLY A 317 -4.97 15.47 -25.81
CA GLY A 317 -5.30 14.19 -26.40
C GLY A 317 -5.62 13.10 -25.37
N PHE A 318 -5.31 11.85 -25.72
CA PHE A 318 -5.68 10.66 -24.93
C PHE A 318 -4.47 9.80 -24.55
N ALA A 319 -3.28 10.14 -25.04
CA ALA A 319 -2.07 9.42 -24.69
C ALA A 319 -1.68 9.69 -23.23
N ASP A 320 -0.85 8.80 -22.72
CA ASP A 320 -0.24 8.96 -21.42
C ASP A 320 0.50 10.31 -21.28
N ALA A 321 0.13 11.07 -20.25
CA ALA A 321 0.78 12.34 -19.91
C ALA A 321 2.14 12.15 -19.21
N PHE A 322 2.39 11.00 -18.57
CA PHE A 322 3.60 10.73 -17.80
C PHE A 322 4.26 9.40 -18.18
N PRO A 323 4.86 9.28 -19.39
CA PRO A 323 5.33 8.00 -19.96
C PRO A 323 6.50 7.31 -19.24
N ASP A 324 6.97 7.88 -18.14
CA ASP A 324 8.08 7.43 -17.32
C ASP A 324 7.65 7.14 -15.87
N GLU A 325 6.36 7.31 -15.52
CA GLU A 325 5.85 7.22 -14.15
C GLU A 325 4.56 6.40 -14.08
N ALA A 326 4.72 5.11 -13.76
CA ALA A 326 3.64 4.11 -13.84
C ALA A 326 2.44 4.33 -12.91
N SER A 327 2.49 5.36 -12.05
CA SER A 327 1.38 5.72 -11.16
C SER A 327 0.51 6.85 -11.70
N GLN A 328 0.90 7.50 -12.81
CA GLN A 328 0.23 8.65 -13.39
C GLN A 328 0.08 8.52 -14.90
N TRP A 329 -1.10 8.86 -15.42
CA TRP A 329 -1.35 8.82 -16.88
C TRP A 329 -2.24 9.94 -17.42
N TYR A 330 -2.95 10.65 -16.54
CA TYR A 330 -3.79 11.79 -16.90
C TYR A 330 -3.35 13.04 -16.15
N ASP A 331 -3.42 14.18 -16.84
CA ASP A 331 -3.17 15.52 -16.31
C ASP A 331 -4.30 16.44 -16.82
N THR A 332 -5.36 16.63 -16.04
CA THR A 332 -6.60 17.27 -16.53
C THR A 332 -6.49 18.78 -16.69
N ASP A 333 -5.64 19.46 -15.94
CA ASP A 333 -5.46 20.91 -16.01
C ASP A 333 -4.09 21.35 -16.55
N SER A 334 -3.22 20.42 -16.93
CA SER A 334 -1.89 20.66 -17.54
C SER A 334 -0.90 21.38 -16.62
N ASP A 335 -0.99 21.13 -15.32
CA ASP A 335 -0.08 21.74 -14.34
C ASP A 335 1.19 20.90 -14.09
N GLY A 336 1.25 19.70 -14.67
CA GLY A 336 2.37 18.77 -14.57
C GLY A 336 2.30 17.82 -13.38
N TYR A 337 1.17 17.79 -12.65
CA TYR A 337 0.87 16.79 -11.64
C TYR A 337 -0.23 15.84 -12.14
N GLY A 338 -0.06 14.54 -11.91
CA GLY A 338 -0.99 13.55 -12.44
C GLY A 338 -2.23 13.39 -11.58
N ASP A 339 -3.39 13.18 -12.21
CA ASP A 339 -4.70 13.15 -11.55
C ASP A 339 -4.88 11.99 -10.55
N ASN A 340 -4.07 10.94 -10.61
CA ASN A 340 -4.25 9.79 -9.75
C ASN A 340 -3.67 10.10 -8.38
N LEU A 341 -4.44 9.84 -7.32
CA LEU A 341 -3.95 9.91 -5.94
C LEU A 341 -3.44 8.55 -5.46
N GLU A 342 -3.99 7.48 -6.01
CA GLU A 342 -3.64 6.10 -5.70
C GLU A 342 -3.61 5.27 -6.99
N TYR A 343 -2.74 4.26 -7.02
CA TYR A 343 -2.64 3.32 -8.13
C TYR A 343 -2.53 1.88 -7.61
N PHE A 344 -2.93 0.91 -8.45
CA PHE A 344 -2.86 -0.51 -8.10
C PHE A 344 -1.60 -1.13 -8.70
N ASP A 345 -0.71 -1.65 -7.85
CA ASP A 345 0.59 -2.21 -8.27
C ASP A 345 0.52 -3.69 -8.71
N GLY A 346 -0.67 -4.24 -8.88
CA GLY A 346 -0.91 -5.66 -9.13
C GLY A 346 -1.16 -6.49 -7.86
N GLN A 347 -0.93 -5.94 -6.66
CA GLN A 347 -1.16 -6.61 -5.37
C GLN A 347 -2.06 -5.81 -4.43
N THR A 348 -1.80 -4.50 -4.32
CA THR A 348 -2.42 -3.59 -3.35
C THR A 348 -2.53 -2.18 -3.90
N TRP A 349 -3.44 -1.39 -3.34
CA TRP A 349 -3.52 0.05 -3.62
C TRP A 349 -2.38 0.77 -2.89
N ARG A 350 -1.62 1.58 -3.62
CA ARG A 350 -0.54 2.44 -3.12
C ARG A 350 -0.82 3.88 -3.45
N GLN A 351 -0.28 4.80 -2.65
CA GLN A 351 -0.28 6.21 -3.02
C GLN A 351 0.59 6.41 -4.27
N SER A 352 0.04 7.18 -5.19
CA SER A 352 0.70 7.59 -6.42
C SER A 352 1.88 8.53 -6.14
N PHE A 353 2.79 8.63 -7.09
CA PHE A 353 3.82 9.65 -7.04
C PHE A 353 3.23 11.00 -7.41
N ARG A 354 3.29 11.97 -6.49
CA ARG A 354 2.92 13.37 -6.71
C ARG A 354 1.52 13.57 -7.33
N GLY A 355 0.55 12.80 -6.85
CA GLY A 355 -0.83 12.90 -7.32
C GLY A 355 -1.46 14.25 -7.04
N ASP A 356 -2.04 14.85 -8.09
CA ASP A 356 -2.74 16.11 -8.04
C ASP A 356 -4.01 16.01 -7.19
N SER A 357 -4.03 16.82 -6.14
CA SER A 357 -5.14 16.94 -5.22
C SER A 357 -6.22 17.90 -5.75
N CYS A 358 -5.92 18.70 -6.77
CA CYS A 358 -6.76 19.73 -7.34
C CYS A 358 -7.31 19.48 -8.75
N LYS A 359 -6.82 18.53 -9.54
CA LYS A 359 -7.27 17.94 -10.82
C LYS A 359 -7.75 18.85 -11.96
N THR A 360 -8.46 19.92 -11.66
CA THR A 360 -9.20 20.77 -12.60
C THR A 360 -8.82 22.22 -12.45
N THR A 361 -7.91 22.51 -11.52
CA THR A 361 -7.48 23.86 -11.16
C THR A 361 -5.97 23.85 -11.08
N VAL A 362 -5.35 24.42 -12.13
CA VAL A 362 -3.90 24.55 -12.25
C VAL A 362 -3.28 25.03 -10.95
N GLY A 363 -2.31 24.26 -10.47
CA GLY A 363 -1.57 24.56 -9.26
C GLY A 363 -0.12 24.14 -9.31
N TYR A 364 0.66 24.57 -8.33
CA TYR A 364 2.10 24.28 -8.30
C TYR A 364 2.61 23.94 -6.89
N SER A 365 1.72 23.79 -5.91
CA SER A 365 2.09 23.39 -4.54
C SER A 365 2.81 22.04 -4.50
N THR A 366 3.77 21.91 -3.57
CA THR A 366 4.71 20.78 -3.50
C THR A 366 4.82 20.09 -2.14
N PHE A 367 4.31 20.67 -1.05
CA PHE A 367 4.54 20.16 0.30
C PHE A 367 3.36 19.40 0.91
N ASP A 368 2.13 19.89 0.73
CA ASP A 368 0.93 19.31 1.31
C ASP A 368 0.08 18.59 0.25
N ARG A 369 -0.62 19.36 -0.57
CA ARG A 369 -1.45 18.90 -1.67
C ARG A 369 -0.71 19.22 -2.94
N TRP A 370 -0.29 18.22 -3.70
CA TRP A 370 0.33 18.47 -5.00
C TRP A 370 -0.68 19.03 -6.01
N GLY A 371 -0.22 19.85 -6.95
CA GLY A 371 -1.02 20.40 -8.07
C GLY A 371 -2.10 21.41 -7.66
N CYS A 372 -2.02 21.99 -6.46
CA CYS A 372 -3.00 22.96 -5.99
C CYS A 372 -2.50 24.41 -6.09
N PRO A 373 -3.43 25.38 -6.17
CA PRO A 373 -3.05 26.80 -6.17
C PRO A 373 -2.17 27.14 -4.97
N ASP A 374 -1.08 27.83 -5.27
CA ASP A 374 -0.06 28.32 -4.34
C ASP A 374 0.29 29.73 -4.84
N ALA A 375 -0.27 30.75 -4.18
CA ALA A 375 -0.24 32.11 -4.72
C ALA A 375 1.11 32.83 -4.54
N ASP A 376 1.89 32.44 -3.53
CA ASP A 376 3.18 33.07 -3.22
C ASP A 376 4.40 32.18 -3.52
N GLY A 377 4.17 30.91 -3.83
CA GLY A 377 5.17 29.97 -4.35
C GLY A 377 6.07 29.39 -3.26
N ASP A 378 5.61 29.34 -2.01
CA ASP A 378 6.35 28.73 -0.91
C ASP A 378 6.24 27.20 -0.87
N GLY A 379 5.34 26.63 -1.68
CA GLY A 379 5.08 25.22 -1.86
C GLY A 379 3.89 24.68 -1.06
N TRP A 380 3.25 25.46 -0.20
CA TRP A 380 2.02 25.09 0.51
C TRP A 380 0.79 25.54 -0.27
N SER A 381 -0.26 24.71 -0.26
CA SER A 381 -1.48 25.04 -1.01
C SER A 381 -2.36 26.06 -0.29
N ASP A 382 -2.90 27.00 -1.06
CA ASP A 382 -3.84 28.02 -0.61
C ASP A 382 -5.02 27.37 0.14
N SER A 383 -5.45 28.02 1.23
CA SER A 383 -6.65 27.58 1.94
C SER A 383 -7.93 27.78 1.10
N THR A 384 -8.85 26.83 1.20
CA THR A 384 -10.17 26.85 0.53
C THR A 384 -11.28 26.58 1.53
N ALA A 385 -12.54 26.73 1.13
CA ALA A 385 -13.69 26.47 2.01
C ALA A 385 -13.72 25.06 2.63
N ASN A 386 -13.11 24.07 1.95
CA ASN A 386 -13.03 22.68 2.42
C ASN A 386 -11.61 22.27 2.86
N TRP A 387 -10.64 23.18 2.75
CA TRP A 387 -9.24 22.98 3.15
C TRP A 387 -8.82 24.20 3.95
N LEU A 388 -9.17 24.20 5.23
CA LEU A 388 -9.01 25.35 6.09
C LEU A 388 -7.53 25.63 6.33
N ALA A 389 -7.20 26.91 6.48
CA ALA A 389 -5.90 27.35 6.98
C ALA A 389 -5.63 26.81 8.38
N SER A 390 -4.36 26.61 8.71
CA SER A 390 -3.92 26.40 10.10
C SER A 390 -4.44 27.52 11.02
N PRO A 391 -4.88 27.22 12.28
CA PRO A 391 -4.89 25.92 12.97
C PRO A 391 -6.12 25.04 12.66
N GLY A 392 -7.09 25.56 11.90
CA GLY A 392 -8.34 24.87 11.59
C GLY A 392 -8.22 23.75 10.55
N GLY A 393 -7.08 23.69 9.86
CA GLY A 393 -6.70 22.68 8.88
C GLY A 393 -5.22 22.75 8.57
N ASN A 394 -4.81 22.23 7.41
CA ASN A 394 -3.40 22.16 7.00
C ASN A 394 -3.06 23.07 5.82
N GLY A 395 -4.02 23.87 5.35
CA GLY A 395 -3.76 24.82 4.27
C GLY A 395 -2.94 26.00 4.74
N ASP A 396 -2.36 26.68 3.76
CA ASP A 396 -1.58 27.88 4.00
C ASP A 396 -2.43 28.98 4.67
N ALA A 397 -1.96 29.43 5.83
CA ALA A 397 -2.55 30.50 6.62
C ALA A 397 -2.20 31.91 6.10
N TRP A 398 -1.10 32.05 5.35
CA TRP A 398 -0.72 33.31 4.68
C TRP A 398 -0.46 33.13 3.18
N PRO A 399 -1.52 33.02 2.35
CA PRO A 399 -1.41 32.82 0.88
C PRO A 399 -0.69 33.89 0.06
N LEU A 400 -0.10 34.90 0.70
CA LEU A 400 0.59 36.03 0.06
C LEU A 400 1.96 36.31 0.70
N ASP A 401 2.33 35.59 1.76
CA ASP A 401 3.61 35.75 2.44
C ASP A 401 4.41 34.44 2.33
N PRO A 402 5.35 34.34 1.38
CA PRO A 402 6.04 33.09 1.09
C PRO A 402 7.02 32.66 2.19
N THR A 403 7.04 33.41 3.30
CA THR A 403 7.87 33.14 4.45
C THR A 403 7.09 32.54 5.62
N GLN A 404 5.75 32.47 5.56
CA GLN A 404 4.91 31.95 6.63
C GLN A 404 3.73 31.12 6.08
N TRP A 405 3.44 29.98 6.70
CA TRP A 405 2.38 29.08 6.20
C TRP A 405 1.55 28.35 7.28
N HIS A 406 2.04 28.29 8.51
CA HIS A 406 1.37 27.61 9.63
C HIS A 406 1.20 28.52 10.84
N ASP A 407 0.03 28.41 11.46
CA ASP A 407 -0.38 29.07 12.70
C ASP A 407 -0.94 27.97 13.61
N ARG A 408 -0.09 27.31 14.40
CA ARG A 408 -0.49 26.07 15.09
C ARG A 408 -1.43 26.30 16.27
N ASP A 409 -1.32 27.45 16.92
CA ASP A 409 -2.09 27.79 18.11
C ASP A 409 -3.18 28.85 17.87
N GLY A 410 -3.19 29.49 16.70
CA GLY A 410 -4.26 30.37 16.24
C GLY A 410 -4.15 31.80 16.75
N ASP A 411 -2.95 32.26 17.09
CA ASP A 411 -2.72 33.60 17.61
C ASP A 411 -2.49 34.66 16.50
N GLY A 412 -2.46 34.21 15.24
CA GLY A 412 -2.22 35.05 14.08
C GLY A 412 -0.75 35.41 13.87
N ARG A 413 0.18 34.57 14.32
CA ARG A 413 1.61 34.62 14.00
C ARG A 413 2.07 33.31 13.36
N GLY A 414 2.99 33.44 12.41
CA GLY A 414 3.45 32.29 11.64
C GLY A 414 4.61 31.56 12.31
N ASP A 415 4.55 30.22 12.31
CA ASP A 415 5.48 29.34 13.00
C ASP A 415 6.90 29.31 12.41
N ASN A 416 7.09 29.74 11.16
CA ASN A 416 8.38 29.58 10.50
C ASN A 416 9.39 30.56 11.13
N PRO A 417 10.45 30.08 11.80
CA PRO A 417 11.41 30.94 12.50
C PRO A 417 12.23 31.85 11.57
N GLN A 418 12.25 31.56 10.27
CA GLN A 418 12.90 32.40 9.26
C GLN A 418 11.94 33.38 8.60
N GLY A 419 10.65 33.34 8.96
CA GLY A 419 9.63 34.17 8.35
C GLY A 419 9.45 35.54 9.00
N THR A 420 8.58 36.32 8.39
CA THR A 420 8.15 37.62 8.91
C THR A 420 7.39 37.43 10.22
N THR A 421 7.72 38.23 11.24
CA THR A 421 7.04 38.20 12.56
C THR A 421 6.86 36.79 13.12
N ALA A 422 7.90 35.96 12.99
CA ALA A 422 7.85 34.55 13.36
C ALA A 422 7.51 34.35 14.83
N ASP A 423 6.58 33.43 15.08
CA ASP A 423 6.20 33.04 16.42
C ASP A 423 7.35 32.28 17.12
N VAL A 424 7.67 32.72 18.34
CA VAL A 424 8.67 32.10 19.20
C VAL A 424 8.04 31.01 20.08
N CYS A 425 6.72 31.01 20.26
CA CYS A 425 5.95 30.06 21.04
C CYS A 425 4.87 29.31 20.23
N PRO A 426 5.21 28.53 19.18
CA PRO A 426 4.26 27.96 18.20
C PRO A 426 3.14 27.05 18.70
N ASP A 427 3.16 26.66 19.98
CA ASP A 427 2.18 25.74 20.58
C ASP A 427 1.37 26.43 21.70
N SER A 428 1.48 27.75 21.87
CA SER A 428 0.91 28.48 23.00
C SER A 428 0.50 29.90 22.62
N ALA A 429 -0.76 30.02 22.21
CA ALA A 429 -1.31 31.25 21.66
C ALA A 429 -1.04 32.47 22.55
N GLY A 430 -0.40 33.47 21.95
CA GLY A 430 0.09 34.64 22.66
C GLY A 430 -0.30 35.96 22.02
N THR A 431 -0.07 37.05 22.74
CA THR A 431 -0.22 38.42 22.20
C THR A 431 1.06 39.22 22.27
N SER A 432 2.15 38.65 22.80
CA SER A 432 3.42 39.34 22.95
C SER A 432 3.96 39.82 21.59
N VAL A 433 4.65 40.95 21.62
CA VAL A 433 5.24 41.57 20.43
C VAL A 433 6.76 41.47 20.46
N GLY A 434 7.38 41.43 19.28
CA GLY A 434 8.83 41.31 19.20
C GLY A 434 9.56 42.64 19.45
N PRO A 435 10.90 42.60 19.43
CA PRO A 435 11.76 43.75 19.72
C PRO A 435 11.54 44.96 18.79
N ALA A 436 11.00 44.73 17.60
CA ALA A 436 10.71 45.80 16.64
C ALA A 436 9.56 46.73 17.09
N GLU A 437 8.58 46.20 17.84
CA GLU A 437 7.42 46.95 18.33
C GLU A 437 7.51 47.27 19.84
N GLY A 438 8.65 47.00 20.48
CA GLY A 438 8.92 47.38 21.87
C GLY A 438 8.72 46.27 22.91
N GLY A 439 8.40 45.03 22.50
CA GLY A 439 8.36 43.85 23.37
C GLY A 439 9.62 42.98 23.25
N ASP A 440 9.59 41.75 23.75
CA ASP A 440 10.75 40.84 23.75
C ASP A 440 10.69 39.75 22.66
N ARG A 441 9.52 39.14 22.43
CA ARG A 441 9.33 38.04 21.46
C ARG A 441 7.90 38.04 20.90
N TRP A 442 7.72 37.52 19.70
CA TRP A 442 6.40 37.40 19.07
C TRP A 442 5.68 36.12 19.52
N GLY A 443 4.35 36.22 19.68
CA GLY A 443 3.42 35.09 19.76
C GLY A 443 3.45 34.26 21.06
N CYS A 444 4.08 34.79 22.11
CA CYS A 444 4.07 34.15 23.41
C CYS A 444 2.98 34.75 24.31
N ILE A 445 2.57 33.95 25.31
CA ILE A 445 1.58 34.36 26.31
C ILE A 445 2.02 35.68 26.96
N ASP A 446 1.10 36.63 26.98
CA ASP A 446 1.23 37.97 27.53
C ASP A 446 -0.04 38.21 28.37
N THR A 447 0.09 38.05 29.68
CA THR A 447 -1.05 37.95 30.59
C THR A 447 -1.76 39.29 30.82
N ASP A 448 -1.03 40.40 30.80
CA ASP A 448 -1.59 41.74 31.06
C ASP A 448 -1.73 42.62 29.82
N GLY A 449 -1.16 42.20 28.68
CA GLY A 449 -1.39 42.76 27.36
C GLY A 449 -0.51 43.96 27.05
N ASP A 450 0.64 44.12 27.70
CA ASP A 450 1.55 45.24 27.47
C ASP A 450 2.54 45.04 26.31
N GLY A 451 2.55 43.83 25.75
CA GLY A 451 3.40 43.41 24.64
C GLY A 451 4.65 42.64 25.03
N TRP A 452 4.98 42.52 26.31
CA TRP A 452 6.04 41.64 26.80
C TRP A 452 5.49 40.24 27.08
N SER A 453 6.28 39.22 26.79
CA SER A 453 5.87 37.85 27.12
C SER A 453 6.04 37.56 28.61
N ASP A 454 5.20 36.70 29.18
CA ASP A 454 5.29 36.27 30.59
C ASP A 454 6.68 35.71 30.98
N LEU A 455 7.44 35.21 30.01
CA LEU A 455 8.80 34.68 30.21
C LEU A 455 9.86 35.79 30.29
N GLY A 456 9.62 36.92 29.64
CA GLY A 456 10.50 38.09 29.60
C GLY A 456 10.05 39.23 30.50
N ASP A 457 8.82 39.18 30.99
CA ASP A 457 8.19 40.18 31.84
C ASP A 457 8.42 39.89 33.34
N ALA A 458 9.00 40.87 34.04
CA ALA A 458 9.19 40.80 35.49
C ALA A 458 7.88 40.98 36.28
N PHE A 459 6.86 41.59 35.68
CA PHE A 459 5.59 41.99 36.30
C PHE A 459 4.36 41.57 35.47
N ILE A 460 4.21 40.26 35.25
CA ILE A 460 3.14 39.57 34.46
C ILE A 460 1.66 39.97 34.68
N HIS A 461 1.35 40.85 35.61
CA HIS A 461 -0.01 41.28 35.98
C HIS A 461 -0.15 42.81 36.05
N GLU A 462 0.88 43.57 35.67
CA GLU A 462 0.92 45.03 35.73
C GLU A 462 1.39 45.60 34.38
N PRO A 463 0.45 45.96 33.49
CA PRO A 463 0.74 46.28 32.09
C PRO A 463 1.48 47.62 31.87
N THR A 464 1.91 48.25 32.95
CA THR A 464 2.69 49.49 32.93
C THR A 464 4.15 49.28 33.30
N GLN A 465 4.53 48.05 33.69
CA GLN A 465 5.88 47.66 34.08
C GLN A 465 6.22 46.31 33.46
N TRP A 466 7.39 46.19 32.83
CA TRP A 466 7.79 44.94 32.18
C TRP A 466 9.23 44.50 32.49
N ARG A 467 10.02 45.38 33.10
CA ARG A 467 11.46 45.18 33.34
C ARG A 467 11.84 45.65 34.73
N ASP A 468 12.66 44.86 35.40
CA ASP A 468 13.32 45.17 36.68
C ASP A 468 14.83 44.89 36.48
N SER A 469 15.60 45.95 36.24
CA SER A 469 17.01 45.81 35.84
C SER A 469 17.95 45.47 37.00
N ASP A 470 17.60 45.83 38.25
CA ASP A 470 18.43 45.61 39.42
C ASP A 470 17.87 44.55 40.41
N GLY A 471 16.65 44.06 40.15
CA GLY A 471 16.00 42.96 40.84
C GLY A 471 15.45 43.34 42.20
N ASP A 472 15.08 44.60 42.44
CA ASP A 472 14.55 45.06 43.72
C ASP A 472 13.03 44.92 43.88
N GLY A 473 12.33 44.60 42.79
CA GLY A 473 10.88 44.42 42.75
C GLY A 473 10.09 45.67 42.38
N PHE A 474 10.75 46.76 41.97
CA PHE A 474 10.12 47.92 41.31
C PHE A 474 10.46 47.93 39.82
N GLY A 475 9.51 48.38 38.99
CA GLY A 475 9.69 48.35 37.54
C GLY A 475 10.38 49.60 37.00
N ASP A 476 11.26 49.44 36.02
CA ASP A 476 12.10 50.51 35.46
C ASP A 476 11.30 51.64 34.79
N ALA A 477 10.04 51.40 34.40
CA ALA A 477 9.23 52.40 33.70
C ALA A 477 8.78 53.49 34.68
N ALA A 478 9.42 54.66 34.60
CA ALA A 478 9.17 55.80 35.49
C ALA A 478 7.72 56.32 35.45
N ASP A 479 7.02 56.19 34.32
CA ASP A 479 5.62 56.57 34.16
C ASP A 479 4.64 55.44 34.53
N GLY A 480 5.15 54.26 34.87
CA GLY A 480 4.37 53.09 35.24
C GLY A 480 3.93 53.08 36.70
N ASN A 481 3.07 52.13 37.06
CA ASN A 481 2.64 51.93 38.43
C ASN A 481 3.84 51.57 39.30
N GLN A 482 4.04 52.30 40.40
CA GLN A 482 5.17 52.12 41.32
C GLN A 482 6.54 52.03 40.61
N GLY A 483 6.78 52.87 39.61
CA GLY A 483 8.04 52.91 38.88
C GLY A 483 9.24 53.23 39.78
N ASP A 484 10.34 52.52 39.52
CA ASP A 484 11.60 52.69 40.20
C ASP A 484 12.22 54.06 39.85
N ALA A 485 12.57 54.80 40.89
CA ALA A 485 13.29 56.06 40.76
C ALA A 485 14.82 55.85 40.60
N CYS A 486 15.31 54.62 40.80
CA CYS A 486 16.70 54.19 40.70
C CYS A 486 16.91 52.86 39.91
N PRO A 487 16.53 52.76 38.62
CA PRO A 487 16.48 51.48 37.85
C PRO A 487 17.75 50.61 37.79
N GLU A 488 18.90 51.10 38.23
CA GLU A 488 20.20 50.41 38.15
C GLU A 488 20.79 50.11 39.54
N VAL A 489 20.10 50.50 40.61
CA VAL A 489 20.61 50.46 41.97
C VAL A 489 19.57 49.92 42.94
N ARG A 490 19.69 48.61 43.18
CA ARG A 490 18.80 47.87 44.06
C ARG A 490 18.51 48.60 45.38
N GLY A 491 17.23 48.86 45.65
CA GLY A 491 16.82 49.57 46.84
C GLY A 491 15.60 48.99 47.54
N THR A 492 15.22 49.64 48.64
CA THR A 492 14.07 49.24 49.46
C THR A 492 13.24 50.43 49.94
N SER A 493 13.57 51.66 49.50
CA SER A 493 12.81 52.85 49.87
C SER A 493 11.36 52.74 49.35
N LEU A 494 10.41 53.14 50.20
CA LEU A 494 8.97 53.03 49.95
C LEU A 494 8.23 54.37 50.02
N MET A 495 8.82 55.41 50.62
CA MET A 495 8.10 56.65 50.96
C MET A 495 8.40 57.81 50.02
N ASP A 496 9.64 57.95 49.56
CA ASP A 496 10.07 59.05 48.68
C ASP A 496 10.37 58.57 47.25
N ARG A 497 11.54 58.00 47.05
CA ARG A 497 12.03 57.48 45.78
C ARG A 497 11.96 55.97 45.86
N LEU A 498 10.87 55.41 45.33
CA LEU A 498 10.66 53.97 45.23
C LEU A 498 11.87 53.31 44.56
N GLY A 499 12.28 52.15 45.08
CA GLY A 499 13.39 51.33 44.56
C GLY A 499 14.79 51.92 44.75
N CYS A 500 14.91 53.08 45.40
CA CYS A 500 16.24 53.60 45.76
C CYS A 500 16.77 52.98 47.06
N ARG A 501 18.10 52.90 47.14
CA ARG A 501 18.83 52.41 48.31
C ARG A 501 18.36 53.13 49.60
N ASP A 502 18.00 52.32 50.59
CA ASP A 502 17.65 52.73 51.95
C ASP A 502 18.49 51.84 52.88
N THR A 503 19.53 52.42 53.49
CA THR A 503 20.56 51.63 54.19
C THR A 503 20.10 51.15 55.57
N ASP A 504 19.15 51.81 56.22
CA ASP A 504 18.67 51.45 57.56
C ASP A 504 17.24 50.89 57.62
N GLY A 505 16.49 51.00 56.52
CA GLY A 505 15.21 50.36 56.31
C GLY A 505 14.02 51.11 56.90
N ASP A 506 14.12 52.43 57.09
CA ASP A 506 13.02 53.25 57.61
C ASP A 506 11.99 53.69 56.54
N GLY A 507 12.31 53.42 55.27
CA GLY A 507 11.48 53.69 54.11
C GLY A 507 11.85 54.94 53.32
N TRP A 508 12.84 55.74 53.74
CA TRP A 508 13.36 56.91 53.01
C TRP A 508 14.68 56.60 52.31
N SER A 509 14.89 57.17 51.12
CA SER A 509 16.08 56.88 50.33
C SER A 509 17.33 57.63 50.79
N ASP A 510 18.48 56.96 50.72
CA ASP A 510 19.80 57.54 50.95
C ASP A 510 20.02 58.78 50.04
N PRO A 511 20.74 59.81 50.53
CA PRO A 511 21.01 61.00 49.76
C PRO A 511 21.99 60.72 48.61
N THR A 512 21.69 61.28 47.44
CA THR A 512 22.54 61.22 46.25
C THR A 512 22.94 62.63 45.81
N GLU A 513 23.86 62.76 44.85
CA GLU A 513 24.26 64.08 44.33
C GLU A 513 23.08 64.92 43.82
N ASN A 514 22.06 64.24 43.28
CA ASN A 514 20.87 64.85 42.68
C ASN A 514 19.65 64.89 43.62
N TRP A 515 19.64 64.09 44.69
CA TRP A 515 18.59 64.04 45.70
C TRP A 515 19.21 64.26 47.09
N LYS A 516 19.26 65.53 47.50
CA LYS A 516 19.93 65.92 48.75
C LYS A 516 19.05 65.63 49.96
N ALA A 517 19.69 65.37 51.10
CA ALA A 517 19.04 65.33 52.39
C ALA A 517 18.53 66.71 52.82
N HIS A 518 17.67 66.71 53.82
CA HIS A 518 17.24 67.91 54.53
C HIS A 518 18.48 68.67 55.08
N PRO A 519 18.46 70.02 55.15
CA PRO A 519 17.36 70.94 54.87
C PRO A 519 17.16 71.29 53.39
N PHE A 520 18.05 70.83 52.50
CA PHE A 520 18.09 71.26 51.10
C PHE A 520 17.30 70.36 50.14
N GLY A 521 16.92 69.17 50.55
CA GLY A 521 16.07 68.25 49.81
C GLY A 521 15.25 67.34 50.73
N LEU A 522 14.77 66.22 50.19
CA LEU A 522 13.83 65.32 50.86
C LEU A 522 14.41 63.92 51.13
N ALA A 523 15.68 63.70 50.80
CA ALA A 523 16.35 62.43 51.10
C ALA A 523 16.55 62.24 52.60
N ASP A 524 16.83 61.01 52.99
CA ASP A 524 17.18 60.67 54.35
C ASP A 524 18.46 61.42 54.81
N SER A 525 18.34 62.12 55.93
CA SER A 525 19.45 62.86 56.57
C SER A 525 20.31 61.98 57.46
N PHE A 526 19.79 60.81 57.88
CA PHE A 526 20.48 59.84 58.73
C PHE A 526 20.46 58.41 58.16
N PRO A 527 21.23 58.12 57.09
CA PRO A 527 21.23 56.81 56.38
C PRO A 527 21.62 55.56 57.17
N ASN A 528 21.85 55.65 58.48
CA ASN A 528 22.24 54.53 59.33
C ASN A 528 21.42 54.47 60.63
N GLU A 529 20.37 55.27 60.77
CA GLU A 529 19.53 55.38 61.96
C GLU A 529 18.04 55.36 61.60
N ALA A 530 17.46 54.16 61.61
CA ALA A 530 16.10 53.92 61.11
C ALA A 530 14.95 54.63 61.86
N LEU A 531 15.25 55.39 62.92
CA LEU A 531 14.26 56.18 63.65
C LEU A 531 14.28 57.66 63.26
N GLN A 532 15.27 58.11 62.51
CA GLN A 532 15.50 59.50 62.15
C GLN A 532 15.71 59.60 60.65
N TRP A 533 14.98 60.49 59.99
CA TRP A 533 15.17 60.70 58.54
C TRP A 533 15.23 62.16 58.11
N ARG A 534 14.84 63.08 58.99
CA ARG A 534 14.66 64.49 58.70
C ARG A 534 15.44 65.34 59.69
N ASP A 535 16.22 66.27 59.18
CA ASP A 535 16.96 67.29 59.95
C ASP A 535 16.62 68.69 59.40
N THR A 536 15.65 69.37 60.00
CA THR A 536 15.11 70.61 59.43
C THR A 536 16.06 71.81 59.55
N ASP A 537 16.94 71.86 60.55
CA ASP A 537 17.87 72.97 60.76
C ASP A 537 19.34 72.65 60.47
N GLY A 538 19.66 71.38 60.21
CA GLY A 538 20.95 70.90 59.71
C GLY A 538 22.03 70.79 60.79
N ASP A 539 21.65 70.57 62.04
CA ASP A 539 22.57 70.53 63.19
C ASP A 539 23.11 69.13 63.51
N GLY A 540 22.57 68.10 62.85
CA GLY A 540 22.95 66.71 63.04
C GLY A 540 22.10 65.95 64.08
N TYR A 541 20.98 66.52 64.54
CA TYR A 541 19.93 65.84 65.28
C TYR A 541 18.64 65.81 64.45
N GLY A 542 17.92 64.70 64.50
CA GLY A 542 16.74 64.49 63.67
C GLY A 542 15.45 64.90 64.35
N ASP A 543 14.52 65.44 63.58
CA ASP A 543 13.24 65.99 64.03
C ASP A 543 12.31 64.95 64.70
N VAL A 544 12.56 63.65 64.49
CA VAL A 544 11.68 62.60 65.02
C VAL A 544 11.90 62.51 66.54
N THR A 545 10.82 62.59 67.31
CA THR A 545 10.90 62.62 68.79
C THR A 545 11.41 61.34 69.48
N LEU A 546 11.82 60.32 68.71
CA LEU A 546 12.21 58.99 69.16
C LEU A 546 13.57 58.62 68.58
N GLY A 547 14.47 58.07 69.40
CA GLY A 547 15.80 57.66 68.96
C GLY A 547 16.92 58.34 69.75
N SER A 548 18.15 57.87 69.54
CA SER A 548 19.36 58.41 70.20
C SER A 548 19.82 59.74 69.65
N LEU A 549 19.37 60.14 68.47
CA LEU A 549 19.73 61.38 67.78
C LEU A 549 18.53 62.31 67.60
N ARG A 550 17.55 62.26 68.50
CA ARG A 550 16.37 63.16 68.43
C ARG A 550 16.77 64.60 68.68
N ASP A 551 16.10 65.52 68.02
CA ASP A 551 16.14 66.94 68.27
C ASP A 551 14.90 67.39 69.07
N ASP A 552 15.16 67.91 70.26
CA ASP A 552 14.14 68.51 71.12
C ASP A 552 13.83 69.98 70.69
N CYS A 553 14.62 70.57 69.80
CA CYS A 553 14.49 71.90 69.18
C CYS A 553 14.52 71.91 67.62
N PRO A 554 13.58 71.24 66.88
CA PRO A 554 13.65 70.94 65.43
C PRO A 554 13.76 72.10 64.40
N ASN A 555 13.88 73.36 64.82
CA ASN A 555 14.00 74.51 63.91
C ASN A 555 15.14 75.46 64.31
N GLU A 556 15.90 75.13 65.35
CA GLU A 556 16.98 75.96 65.90
C GLU A 556 18.25 75.13 66.12
N ALA A 557 19.16 75.18 65.15
CA ALA A 557 20.39 74.42 65.17
C ALA A 557 21.18 74.54 66.47
N GLY A 558 21.53 73.40 67.06
CA GLY A 558 22.24 73.28 68.33
C GLY A 558 23.12 72.04 68.46
N ASP A 559 23.88 71.98 69.56
CA ASP A 559 24.82 70.89 69.84
C ASP A 559 24.69 70.33 71.27
N SER A 560 23.63 70.69 72.00
CA SER A 560 23.38 70.19 73.35
C SER A 560 23.08 68.68 73.35
N THR A 561 23.57 67.97 74.38
CA THR A 561 23.52 66.49 74.45
C THR A 561 22.97 65.93 75.76
N ARG A 562 22.87 66.73 76.83
CA ARG A 562 22.60 66.23 78.19
C ARG A 562 21.16 66.37 78.66
N ASP A 563 20.56 67.54 78.50
CA ASP A 563 19.16 67.80 78.89
C ASP A 563 18.21 67.70 77.71
N LEU A 564 18.24 68.73 76.86
CA LEU A 564 17.53 68.78 75.59
C LEU A 564 18.60 68.52 74.53
N GLN A 565 18.32 67.62 73.62
CA GLN A 565 19.25 67.24 72.56
C GLN A 565 18.96 68.09 71.31
N GLY A 566 19.99 68.59 70.61
CA GLY A 566 19.81 69.45 69.41
C GLY A 566 19.39 70.90 69.66
N CYS A 567 19.42 71.37 70.91
CA CYS A 567 19.14 72.77 71.22
C CYS A 567 20.43 73.61 71.28
N PRO A 568 20.37 74.93 71.05
CA PRO A 568 21.56 75.78 71.06
C PRO A 568 22.33 75.73 72.40
N ASP A 569 23.63 75.40 72.37
CA ASP A 569 24.59 75.51 73.49
C ASP A 569 25.73 76.46 73.12
N ASN A 570 25.64 77.71 73.57
CA ASN A 570 26.64 78.72 73.20
C ASN A 570 27.98 78.55 73.91
N ASN A 571 28.06 77.72 74.96
CA ASN A 571 29.26 77.58 75.79
C ASN A 571 29.90 76.19 75.74
N GLY A 572 29.33 75.26 74.97
CA GLY A 572 29.88 73.94 74.68
C GLY A 572 30.09 73.09 75.94
N ASP A 573 29.21 73.24 76.94
CA ASP A 573 29.25 72.45 78.18
C ASP A 573 28.36 71.20 78.12
N GLY A 574 27.63 71.03 77.01
CA GLY A 574 26.74 69.92 76.71
C GLY A 574 25.29 70.12 77.18
N TRP A 575 24.98 71.22 77.87
CA TRP A 575 23.62 71.57 78.31
C TRP A 575 23.03 72.68 77.44
N SER A 576 21.73 72.65 77.20
CA SER A 576 21.04 73.68 76.43
C SER A 576 21.13 75.06 77.09
N ASN A 577 21.06 76.12 76.28
CA ASN A 577 20.98 77.50 76.76
C ASN A 577 19.79 77.73 77.74
N GLU A 578 18.69 76.98 77.58
CA GLU A 578 17.51 77.06 78.47
C GLU A 578 17.82 76.52 79.87
N TYR A 579 18.68 75.51 79.98
CA TYR A 579 19.12 74.98 81.27
C TYR A 579 19.85 76.05 82.09
N GLY A 580 20.74 76.80 81.43
CA GLY A 580 21.45 77.96 81.93
C GLY A 580 22.74 77.64 82.70
N THR A 581 23.72 78.54 82.60
CA THR A 581 25.11 78.36 83.05
C THR A 581 25.29 78.04 84.53
N PHE A 582 24.44 78.57 85.41
CA PHE A 582 24.53 78.28 86.84
C PHE A 582 24.02 76.88 87.19
N LYS A 583 23.00 76.39 86.46
CA LYS A 583 22.48 75.04 86.68
C LYS A 583 23.41 74.00 86.08
N SER A 584 23.94 74.24 84.87
CA SER A 584 24.91 73.34 84.24
C SER A 584 26.20 73.24 85.05
N ALA A 585 26.74 74.36 85.56
CA ALA A 585 27.91 74.34 86.44
C ALA A 585 27.68 73.52 87.72
N ILE A 586 26.49 73.58 88.33
CA ILE A 586 26.15 72.74 89.49
C ILE A 586 26.03 71.27 89.12
N ALA A 587 25.41 70.95 87.97
CA ALA A 587 25.28 69.59 87.49
C ALA A 587 26.65 68.95 87.17
N ILE A 588 27.54 69.69 86.50
CA ILE A 588 28.92 69.29 86.21
C ILE A 588 29.74 69.11 87.50
N MET A 589 29.58 70.01 88.48
CA MET A 589 30.20 69.85 89.82
C MET A 589 29.67 68.63 90.60
N GLY A 590 28.46 68.16 90.28
CA GLY A 590 27.88 66.94 90.86
C GLY A 590 28.44 65.66 90.25
N GLU A 591 28.87 65.70 88.99
CA GLU A 591 29.43 64.55 88.27
C GLU A 591 30.93 64.33 88.55
N ASP A 592 31.72 65.38 88.83
CA ASP A 592 33.15 65.26 89.16
C ASP A 592 33.52 65.89 90.53
N PRO A 593 33.73 65.07 91.59
CA PRO A 593 34.05 65.56 92.94
C PRO A 593 35.44 66.20 93.08
N ALA A 594 36.33 66.10 92.09
CA ALA A 594 37.67 66.69 92.14
C ALA A 594 37.68 68.22 91.90
N ALA A 595 36.60 68.79 91.36
CA ALA A 595 36.51 70.21 90.99
C ALA A 595 35.89 71.13 92.07
N SER A 596 35.54 70.61 93.25
CA SER A 596 34.77 71.38 94.25
C SER A 596 35.64 72.24 95.18
N TRP A 597 35.46 73.57 95.14
CA TRP A 597 36.10 74.57 96.01
C TRP A 597 35.87 74.34 97.52
N LEU A 598 34.82 73.61 97.89
CA LEU A 598 34.50 73.26 99.28
C LEU A 598 35.56 72.35 99.92
N THR A 599 36.24 71.53 99.11
CA THR A 599 37.32 70.64 99.57
C THR A 599 38.54 71.43 100.06
N TYR A 600 38.87 72.55 99.39
CA TYR A 600 39.98 73.42 99.77
C TYR A 600 39.68 74.26 101.03
N LEU A 601 38.40 74.58 101.29
CA LEU A 601 37.98 75.40 102.44
C LEU A 601 38.15 74.67 103.79
N ILE A 602 37.90 73.36 103.82
CA ILE A 602 38.07 72.53 105.03
C ILE A 602 39.55 72.38 105.41
N ILE A 603 40.43 72.22 104.42
CA ILE A 603 41.89 72.11 104.64
C ILE A 603 42.47 73.44 105.15
N GLY A 604 41.99 74.58 104.65
CA GLY A 604 42.42 75.91 105.08
C GLY A 604 42.08 76.25 106.54
N LEU A 605 40.92 75.83 107.05
CA LEU A 605 40.52 76.07 108.45
C LEU A 605 41.36 75.27 109.47
N GLY A 606 41.78 74.05 109.11
CA GLY A 606 42.63 73.22 109.96
C GLY A 606 44.01 73.83 110.21
N PHE A 607 44.59 74.49 109.20
CA PHE A 607 45.93 75.09 109.29
C PHE A 607 45.98 76.33 110.20
N ILE A 608 44.90 77.13 110.23
CA ILE A 608 44.80 78.37 111.02
C ILE A 608 44.64 78.09 112.52
N LEU A 609 43.91 77.02 112.88
CA LEU A 609 43.76 76.58 114.27
C LEU A 609 45.06 75.98 114.84
N GLY A 610 45.84 75.29 114.03
CA GLY A 610 47.15 74.75 114.44
C GLY A 610 48.20 75.83 114.70
N ALA A 611 48.25 76.87 113.87
CA ALA A 611 49.22 77.96 114.00
C ALA A 611 48.94 78.88 115.21
N SER A 612 47.68 79.04 115.60
CA SER A 612 47.27 79.89 116.74
C SER A 612 47.55 79.25 118.10
N LEU A 613 47.46 77.91 118.22
CA LEU A 613 47.81 77.18 119.44
C LEU A 613 49.33 77.18 119.70
N ALA A 614 50.14 77.10 118.64
CA ALA A 614 51.61 77.10 118.71
C ALA A 614 52.21 78.44 119.16
N LEU A 615 51.52 79.56 118.92
CA LEU A 615 51.99 80.90 119.31
C LEU A 615 51.81 81.18 120.81
N VAL A 616 50.80 80.56 121.45
CA VAL A 616 50.53 80.72 122.90
C VAL A 616 51.53 79.93 123.76
N VAL A 617 52.02 78.80 123.26
CA VAL A 617 53.04 77.97 123.97
C VAL A 617 54.44 78.60 123.92
N LYS A 618 54.71 79.49 122.95
CA LYS A 618 56.03 80.09 122.73
C LYS A 618 56.32 81.35 123.57
N MET A 619 55.33 81.91 124.28
CA MET A 619 55.51 83.12 125.10
C MET A 619 55.79 82.87 126.60
N GLY A 620 56.02 81.61 127.01
CA GLY A 620 56.32 81.28 128.41
C GLY A 620 57.33 80.15 128.55
N ARG A 621 58.63 80.46 128.50
CA ARG A 621 59.70 79.92 129.38
C ARG A 621 61.09 80.38 128.91
N GLU A 622 61.84 80.92 129.87
CA GLU A 622 63.24 81.34 129.83
C GLU A 622 64.22 80.17 129.67
N GLU A 623 65.46 80.57 129.31
CA GLU A 623 66.68 79.79 129.10
C GLU A 623 66.85 78.56 129.98
N ASP A 624 67.16 77.45 129.31
CA ASP A 624 68.23 76.48 129.59
C ASP A 624 67.69 75.08 129.35
N ASP A 625 68.07 74.48 128.22
CA ASP A 625 69.03 73.38 128.29
C ASP A 625 69.38 72.80 126.92
N LEU A 626 70.69 72.69 126.74
CA LEU A 626 71.37 71.50 126.24
C LEU A 626 71.10 71.08 124.79
N ASN A 627 72.01 71.56 123.94
CA ASN A 627 72.96 70.71 123.23
C ASN A 627 72.75 69.20 123.46
N LYS A 628 72.18 68.51 122.47
CA LYS A 628 72.67 67.22 122.01
C LYS A 628 71.97 66.77 120.74
N GLN A 629 72.82 66.28 119.85
CA GLN A 629 72.55 65.33 118.79
C GLN A 629 71.66 65.85 117.67
N GLU A 630 72.24 66.15 116.52
CA GLU A 630 72.66 65.14 115.54
C GLU A 630 71.51 64.22 115.12
N GLN A 631 71.41 64.10 113.80
CA GLN A 631 70.97 62.86 113.14
C GLN A 631 69.51 62.49 113.34
N MET A 632 68.64 63.07 112.51
CA MET A 632 67.53 62.33 111.90
C MET A 632 67.25 62.85 110.48
N PHE A 633 68.29 62.95 109.65
CA PHE A 633 68.12 62.95 108.21
C PHE A 633 68.71 61.65 107.66
N ASN A 634 67.79 60.78 107.23
CA ASN A 634 67.94 59.50 106.53
C ASN A 634 68.48 58.29 107.30
N GLU A 635 67.58 57.39 107.70
CA GLU A 635 67.60 55.98 107.26
C GLU A 635 66.31 55.20 107.60
N LYS A 636 65.90 54.32 106.66
CA LYS A 636 65.05 53.11 106.79
C LYS A 636 63.52 53.33 106.94
N GLU A 637 62.63 52.52 106.37
CA GLU A 637 62.58 51.05 106.14
C GLU A 637 61.39 50.79 105.15
N GLN A 638 61.48 50.05 104.04
CA GLN A 638 61.38 48.58 103.79
C GLN A 638 60.06 47.87 104.19
N ILE A 639 59.73 46.81 103.41
CA ILE A 639 58.58 45.85 103.43
C ILE A 639 57.50 46.23 102.37
N ASP A 640 57.30 45.58 101.22
CA ASP A 640 57.31 44.18 100.72
C ASP A 640 55.94 43.45 100.76
N PHE A 641 55.72 42.66 99.69
CA PHE A 641 54.63 41.72 99.32
C PHE A 641 53.30 42.33 98.81
N SER A 642 53.04 42.27 97.50
CA SER A 642 52.47 41.12 96.74
C SER A 642 50.94 41.09 96.81
N ALA A 643 50.19 40.64 95.82
CA ALA A 643 50.44 40.24 94.45
C ALA A 643 49.06 40.07 93.79
N ASN A 644 49.13 39.85 92.47
CA ASN A 644 48.25 39.02 91.65
C ASN A 644 47.48 39.78 90.55
N LEU A 645 48.19 39.93 89.43
CA LEU A 645 47.74 39.45 88.11
C LEU A 645 47.63 37.91 88.13
N PRO A 646 46.89 37.31 87.20
CA PRO A 646 47.48 36.94 85.88
C PRO A 646 46.52 37.37 84.74
N GLN A 647 46.90 37.93 83.58
CA GLN A 647 47.80 37.48 82.50
C GLN A 647 47.54 36.01 82.12
N GLU A 648 47.36 35.64 80.85
CA GLU A 648 48.34 35.54 79.75
C GLU A 648 47.68 34.52 78.76
N GLU A 649 47.98 34.34 77.48
CA GLU A 649 49.07 34.74 76.61
C GLU A 649 48.69 34.35 75.16
N ASN A 650 49.41 34.93 74.20
CA ASN A 650 49.50 34.50 72.80
C ASN A 650 50.19 33.13 72.68
N ASP A 651 49.95 32.37 71.60
CA ASP A 651 51.05 31.96 70.70
C ASP A 651 50.60 31.25 69.39
N ILE A 652 51.18 31.76 68.29
CA ILE A 652 51.78 31.09 67.11
C ILE A 652 51.07 29.91 66.44
N THR A 653 50.85 30.01 65.11
CA THR A 653 51.54 29.16 64.09
C THR A 653 51.26 29.63 62.66
N GLN A 654 52.30 29.52 61.82
CA GLN A 654 52.28 29.64 60.36
C GLN A 654 51.56 28.42 59.74
N ASP A 655 50.87 28.58 58.62
CA ASP A 655 51.18 27.75 57.44
C ASP A 655 50.56 28.27 56.12
N SER A 656 51.25 27.91 55.06
CA SER A 656 51.10 28.25 53.64
C SER A 656 50.11 27.36 52.85
N VAL A 657 49.91 27.68 51.55
CA VAL A 657 49.41 26.82 50.43
C VAL A 657 47.86 26.83 50.27
N GLN A 658 47.18 26.94 49.10
CA GLN A 658 47.45 26.76 47.66
C GLN A 658 46.37 27.50 46.84
N GLU A 659 46.74 28.11 45.71
CA GLU A 659 45.86 28.33 44.55
C GLU A 659 45.83 27.07 43.66
N GLY A 660 44.69 26.83 42.99
CA GLY A 660 44.65 26.30 41.63
C GLY A 660 44.21 24.84 41.43
N GLY A 661 43.13 24.67 40.66
CA GLY A 661 42.65 23.40 40.06
C GLY A 661 41.11 23.41 39.96
N GLU A 662 40.51 23.87 38.85
CA GLU A 662 40.21 23.10 37.62
C GLU A 662 39.01 22.14 37.79
N ILE A 663 37.95 22.33 36.97
CA ILE A 663 36.86 21.43 36.49
C ILE A 663 36.01 22.37 35.58
N VAL A 664 35.89 22.26 34.25
CA VAL A 664 35.37 21.21 33.36
C VAL A 664 33.91 20.83 33.65
N ASP A 665 32.97 21.59 33.10
CA ASP A 665 32.00 21.11 32.09
C ASP A 665 31.22 22.29 31.51
#